data_AF-A0A7Y7DK39-F1
#
_entry.id   AF-A0A7Y7DK39-F1
#
_cell.length_a   1.000
_cell.length_b   1.000
_cell.length_c   1.000
_cell.angle_alpha   90.00
_cell.angle_beta   90.00
_cell.angle_gamma   90.00
#
_symmetry.space_group_name_H-M   'P 1'
#
loop_
_entity.id
_entity.type
_entity.pdbx_description
1 polymer ?
#
loop_
_entity_poly.entity_id
_entity_poly.type
_entity_poly.pdbx_seq_one_letter_code
_entity_poly.pdbx_strand_id
1 'polypeptide(L)'
;MVAIVVSSKPVGSIDHLQQDWQTLYEHSVPNPFLNWDWISSYFSHPNCGQLFFVKAELNGDMVGAGFIILQKSKMKTSAHLNRYGSEIHDQPWVEYNDFLLHEKHAQQARLALVEHCVNHLAWDEFIVGASIKKALSVYSLFELQSDTKWYSHTYQTNLAKFSNGKDYLSSLSRNTRYQINRSIREYQKYGTLEVSIAESADEALRWFVEAAPHHITRWENTDVGSGFTNPLFVKFHNNLIRAAFDKGGIDMIKVSAGSKVISYLYNFKEGKNVYFYLSANVYDEDLVHTKPGLVGHYLTQCHYISTGMQLYDFMGGESQYKRSLSNQSMPLIIESFKRRSITSQVIRRLKSLKHRAYNRSAEIAWQDKELIVTGGTLNSSDKPQYNKALAIKLTISANGALTELQRLCYQSGPPEQSPTTNIIFKSGHLQGSNLYVTTETEVLEIDINTMSILNHYTNKRFNDLHHVLPLKGALYIANTGLDSVEILDTATGDSQQIPIVNGAIARTTNSEDWRSLSTTKPHLAHPNFCFLLNDEVWVTRCDFMDAVCISDPAKRLFIGDGLVHDGVATDKFIYFTTVNGRIKVFDKKTLTLTSEVDLTIIAPQWKGWFRGITPIASGQVLVGMSQTRNSKRLSSPIQQSALLLVDVFTAQVIQSWPLGTFGLDAVFSVLEVPKQ
;
A
#
# COMPACT_ATOMS: atom_id res chain seq x y z
N MET A 1 -39.38 -9.57 -3.84
CA MET A 1 -38.17 -8.83 -4.21
C MET A 1 -38.07 -8.87 -5.72
N VAL A 2 -38.09 -7.71 -6.39
CA VAL A 2 -37.91 -7.66 -7.84
C VAL A 2 -36.46 -8.01 -8.14
N ALA A 3 -36.21 -9.01 -8.98
CA ALA A 3 -34.88 -9.45 -9.35
C ALA A 3 -34.31 -8.57 -10.48
N ILE A 4 -33.03 -8.20 -10.39
CA ILE A 4 -32.32 -7.60 -11.52
C ILE A 4 -32.08 -8.68 -12.56
N VAL A 5 -32.47 -8.41 -13.81
CA VAL A 5 -32.25 -9.33 -14.94
C VAL A 5 -31.04 -8.83 -15.71
N VAL A 6 -30.12 -9.73 -16.04
CA VAL A 6 -28.91 -9.39 -16.79
C VAL A 6 -28.93 -10.09 -18.15
N SER A 7 -28.52 -9.36 -19.17
CA SER A 7 -28.34 -9.87 -20.53
C SER A 7 -26.98 -9.46 -21.09
N SER A 8 -26.44 -10.26 -22.00
CA SER A 8 -25.21 -9.95 -22.73
C SER A 8 -25.38 -10.26 -24.21
N LYS A 9 -25.07 -9.31 -25.08
CA LYS A 9 -25.12 -9.49 -26.54
C LYS A 9 -23.82 -9.04 -27.20
N PRO A 10 -23.32 -9.76 -28.22
CA PRO A 10 -22.23 -9.25 -29.03
C PRO A 10 -22.70 -8.01 -29.80
N VAL A 11 -21.85 -6.99 -29.92
CA VAL A 11 -22.13 -5.75 -30.63
C VAL A 11 -21.02 -5.42 -31.62
N GLY A 12 -21.38 -5.04 -32.85
CA GLY A 12 -20.42 -4.65 -33.89
C GLY A 12 -20.16 -3.14 -33.96
N SER A 13 -21.10 -2.33 -33.48
CA SER A 13 -20.96 -0.89 -33.24
C SER A 13 -21.70 -0.55 -31.94
N ILE A 14 -21.23 0.49 -31.26
CA ILE A 14 -21.82 0.99 -30.02
C ILE A 14 -22.77 2.17 -30.24
N ASP A 15 -22.81 2.81 -31.42
CA ASP A 15 -23.50 4.10 -31.63
C ASP A 15 -24.98 4.07 -31.20
N HIS A 16 -25.68 2.96 -31.46
CA HIS A 16 -27.08 2.75 -31.07
C HIS A 16 -27.31 2.68 -29.56
N LEU A 17 -26.25 2.54 -28.75
CA LEU A 17 -26.30 2.49 -27.28
C LEU A 17 -26.13 3.87 -26.64
N GLN A 18 -25.86 4.92 -27.43
CA GLN A 18 -25.57 6.25 -26.93
C GLN A 18 -26.65 6.75 -25.96
N GLN A 19 -27.91 6.74 -26.39
CA GLN A 19 -29.01 7.31 -25.62
C GLN A 19 -29.19 6.58 -24.29
N ASP A 20 -29.17 5.23 -24.30
CA ASP A 20 -29.34 4.43 -23.10
C ASP A 20 -28.17 4.63 -22.12
N TRP A 21 -26.94 4.67 -22.64
CA TRP A 21 -25.74 4.88 -21.83
C TRP A 21 -25.73 6.26 -21.18
N GLN A 22 -26.06 7.31 -21.94
CA GLN A 22 -26.15 8.68 -21.41
C GLN A 22 -27.26 8.80 -20.34
N THR A 23 -28.42 8.19 -20.58
CA THR A 23 -29.54 8.17 -19.61
C THR A 23 -29.14 7.49 -18.30
N LEU A 24 -28.41 6.35 -18.38
CA LEU A 24 -27.88 5.69 -17.19
C LEU A 24 -26.79 6.54 -16.52
N TYR A 25 -25.94 7.22 -17.30
CA TYR A 25 -24.84 8.03 -16.80
C TYR A 25 -25.33 9.21 -15.95
N GLU A 26 -26.41 9.88 -16.36
CA GLU A 26 -27.07 10.96 -15.61
C GLU A 26 -27.48 10.56 -14.19
N HIS A 27 -27.72 9.26 -13.96
CA HIS A 27 -28.12 8.70 -12.67
C HIS A 27 -27.00 7.89 -12.01
N SER A 28 -25.75 8.05 -12.45
CA SER A 28 -24.58 7.32 -11.96
C SER A 28 -23.66 8.21 -11.11
N VAL A 29 -22.73 7.59 -10.39
CA VAL A 29 -21.63 8.35 -9.76
C VAL A 29 -20.73 8.89 -10.87
N PRO A 30 -20.41 10.19 -10.89
CA PRO A 30 -19.62 10.78 -11.96
C PRO A 30 -18.26 10.10 -12.13
N ASN A 31 -17.94 9.75 -13.37
CA ASN A 31 -16.69 9.10 -13.75
C ASN A 31 -16.37 9.44 -15.22
N PRO A 32 -15.32 10.23 -15.50
CA PRO A 32 -15.03 10.65 -16.88
C PRO A 32 -14.68 9.46 -17.79
N PHE A 33 -14.18 8.36 -17.23
CA PHE A 33 -13.81 7.15 -17.97
C PHE A 33 -15.00 6.27 -18.37
N LEU A 34 -16.18 6.56 -17.84
CA LEU A 34 -17.44 5.89 -18.19
C LEU A 34 -18.40 6.85 -18.89
N ASN A 35 -18.01 8.10 -19.15
CA ASN A 35 -18.79 9.05 -19.94
C ASN A 35 -18.91 8.56 -21.40
N TRP A 36 -20.03 8.82 -22.07
CA TRP A 36 -20.21 8.45 -23.47
C TRP A 36 -19.14 9.02 -24.40
N ASP A 37 -18.68 10.25 -24.18
CA ASP A 37 -17.66 10.87 -25.04
C ASP A 37 -16.31 10.12 -24.94
N TRP A 38 -15.98 9.60 -23.75
CA TRP A 38 -14.85 8.70 -23.55
C TRP A 38 -15.09 7.36 -24.23
N ILE A 39 -16.22 6.71 -23.95
CA ILE A 39 -16.56 5.36 -24.42
C ILE A 39 -16.63 5.31 -25.96
N SER A 40 -17.29 6.28 -26.59
CA SER A 40 -17.41 6.40 -28.05
C SER A 40 -16.06 6.66 -28.72
N SER A 41 -15.24 7.54 -28.15
CA SER A 41 -13.88 7.79 -28.64
C SER A 41 -13.00 6.54 -28.50
N TYR A 42 -13.12 5.83 -27.38
CA TYR A 42 -12.31 4.66 -27.04
C TYR A 42 -12.66 3.48 -27.95
N PHE A 43 -13.95 3.15 -28.09
CA PHE A 43 -14.44 2.03 -28.91
C PHE A 43 -14.61 2.34 -30.41
N SER A 44 -13.99 3.40 -30.90
CA SER A 44 -14.01 3.78 -32.33
C SER A 44 -13.21 2.85 -33.26
N HIS A 45 -12.54 1.81 -32.72
CA HIS A 45 -11.71 0.87 -33.48
C HIS A 45 -12.28 -0.57 -33.38
N PRO A 46 -13.12 -1.00 -34.35
CA PRO A 46 -13.94 -2.21 -34.22
C PRO A 46 -13.21 -3.56 -34.31
N ASN A 47 -11.87 -3.60 -34.42
CA ASN A 47 -11.14 -4.82 -34.83
C ASN A 47 -10.38 -5.56 -33.72
N CYS A 48 -10.63 -5.27 -32.44
CA CYS A 48 -9.90 -5.89 -31.32
C CYS A 48 -10.78 -6.82 -30.48
N GLY A 49 -11.03 -8.02 -31.00
CA GLY A 49 -11.73 -9.09 -30.28
C GLY A 49 -13.26 -9.02 -30.40
N GLN A 50 -13.94 -9.89 -29.65
CA GLN A 50 -15.40 -9.92 -29.63
C GLN A 50 -15.91 -9.02 -28.50
N LEU A 51 -16.54 -7.90 -28.87
CA LEU A 51 -17.12 -6.93 -27.95
C LEU A 51 -18.54 -7.36 -27.55
N PHE A 52 -18.78 -7.50 -26.25
CA PHE A 52 -20.09 -7.74 -25.66
C PHE A 52 -20.57 -6.50 -24.92
N PHE A 53 -21.83 -6.14 -25.12
CA PHE A 53 -22.55 -5.24 -24.25
C PHE A 53 -23.32 -6.06 -23.21
N VAL A 54 -23.02 -5.83 -21.92
CA VAL A 54 -23.71 -6.47 -20.80
C VAL A 54 -24.59 -5.43 -20.13
N LYS A 55 -25.87 -5.74 -19.93
CA LYS A 55 -26.90 -4.85 -19.43
C LYS A 55 -27.64 -5.49 -18.26
N ALA A 56 -27.80 -4.76 -17.16
CA ALA A 56 -28.63 -5.10 -16.01
C ALA A 56 -29.87 -4.22 -15.97
N GLU A 57 -31.04 -4.84 -15.79
CA GLU A 57 -32.34 -4.17 -15.79
C GLU A 57 -33.13 -4.47 -14.53
N LEU A 58 -33.82 -3.45 -14.02
CA LEU A 58 -34.78 -3.56 -12.93
C LEU A 58 -36.12 -2.98 -13.41
N ASN A 59 -37.17 -3.80 -13.49
CA ASN A 59 -38.48 -3.40 -14.01
C ASN A 59 -38.46 -2.81 -15.45
N GLY A 60 -37.47 -3.19 -16.26
CA GLY A 60 -37.30 -2.67 -17.63
C GLY A 60 -36.40 -1.44 -17.72
N ASP A 61 -36.04 -0.82 -16.59
CA ASP A 61 -35.09 0.29 -16.55
C ASP A 61 -33.65 -0.23 -16.45
N MET A 62 -32.75 0.31 -17.26
CA MET A 62 -31.33 -0.03 -17.20
C MET A 62 -30.74 0.53 -15.89
N VAL A 63 -30.20 -0.36 -15.05
CA VAL A 63 -29.58 0.00 -13.76
C VAL A 63 -28.09 -0.29 -13.71
N GLY A 64 -27.55 -0.96 -14.73
CA GLY A 64 -26.12 -1.09 -14.91
C GLY A 64 -25.74 -1.60 -16.29
N ALA A 65 -24.55 -1.22 -16.77
CA ALA A 65 -24.04 -1.60 -18.07
C ALA A 65 -22.51 -1.67 -18.11
N GLY A 66 -21.97 -2.43 -19.05
CA GLY A 66 -20.53 -2.43 -19.33
C GLY A 66 -20.18 -3.14 -20.62
N PHE A 67 -18.97 -2.86 -21.11
CA PHE A 67 -18.42 -3.50 -22.29
C PHE A 67 -17.41 -4.57 -21.89
N ILE A 68 -17.61 -5.81 -22.36
CA ILE A 68 -16.66 -6.91 -22.14
C ILE A 68 -16.02 -7.28 -23.46
N ILE A 69 -14.71 -7.15 -23.56
CA ILE A 69 -13.96 -7.62 -24.73
C ILE A 69 -13.36 -8.98 -24.42
N LEU A 70 -13.71 -9.97 -25.24
CA LEU A 70 -13.08 -11.28 -25.22
C LEU A 70 -11.92 -11.32 -26.22
N GLN A 71 -10.71 -11.46 -25.71
CA GLN A 71 -9.51 -11.69 -26.51
C GLN A 71 -9.10 -13.15 -26.45
N LYS A 72 -8.95 -13.78 -27.61
CA LYS A 72 -8.46 -15.15 -27.73
C LYS A 72 -6.97 -15.15 -28.04
N SER A 73 -6.19 -15.79 -27.19
CA SER A 73 -4.81 -16.22 -27.45
C SER A 73 -4.79 -17.72 -27.78
N LYS A 74 -3.63 -18.25 -28.20
CA LYS A 74 -3.50 -19.67 -28.61
C LYS A 74 -3.99 -20.70 -27.56
N MET A 75 -4.03 -20.35 -26.27
CA MET A 75 -4.41 -21.28 -25.19
C MET A 75 -5.40 -20.70 -24.17
N LYS A 76 -5.77 -19.41 -24.26
CA LYS A 76 -6.58 -18.74 -23.24
C LYS A 76 -7.46 -17.66 -23.83
N THR A 77 -8.65 -17.48 -23.27
CA THR A 77 -9.54 -16.35 -23.52
C THR A 77 -9.51 -15.40 -22.32
N SER A 78 -9.07 -14.15 -22.52
CA SER A 78 -9.15 -13.10 -21.51
C SER A 78 -10.38 -12.21 -21.75
N ALA A 79 -11.10 -11.90 -20.68
CA ALA A 79 -12.20 -10.95 -20.67
C ALA A 79 -11.71 -9.64 -20.05
N HIS A 80 -11.95 -8.51 -20.72
CA HIS A 80 -11.54 -7.19 -20.25
C HIS A 80 -12.75 -6.27 -20.10
N LEU A 81 -12.95 -5.71 -18.92
CA LEU A 81 -14.02 -4.74 -18.67
C LEU A 81 -13.62 -3.36 -19.20
N ASN A 82 -14.45 -2.77 -20.06
CA ASN A 82 -14.31 -1.46 -20.71
C ASN A 82 -12.92 -1.19 -21.30
N ARG A 83 -12.24 -2.24 -21.76
CA ARG A 83 -10.85 -2.18 -22.24
C ARG A 83 -10.65 -3.16 -23.38
N TYR A 84 -9.76 -2.85 -24.31
CA TYR A 84 -9.43 -3.75 -25.41
C TYR A 84 -8.59 -4.94 -24.97
N GLY A 85 -7.74 -4.76 -23.95
CA GLY A 85 -6.82 -5.80 -23.49
C GLY A 85 -5.51 -5.88 -24.27
N SER A 86 -5.24 -4.88 -25.12
CA SER A 86 -4.00 -4.74 -25.88
C SER A 86 -3.27 -3.49 -25.39
N GLU A 87 -1.97 -3.58 -25.10
CA GLU A 87 -1.19 -2.44 -24.59
C GLU A 87 -1.26 -1.20 -25.49
N ILE A 88 -1.22 -1.39 -26.81
CA ILE A 88 -1.28 -0.29 -27.79
C ILE A 88 -2.67 0.38 -27.80
N HIS A 89 -3.75 -0.40 -27.65
CA HIS A 89 -5.12 0.13 -27.63
C HIS A 89 -5.54 0.67 -26.26
N ASP A 90 -4.93 0.16 -25.18
CA ASP A 90 -5.23 0.52 -23.80
C ASP A 90 -4.32 1.64 -23.27
N GLN A 91 -3.42 2.20 -24.08
CA GLN A 91 -2.56 3.33 -23.71
C GLN A 91 -3.31 4.63 -23.38
N PRO A 92 -4.58 4.86 -23.77
CA PRO A 92 -5.38 5.90 -23.15
C PRO A 92 -5.56 5.74 -21.63
N TRP A 93 -5.19 4.60 -21.04
CA TRP A 93 -5.13 4.36 -19.59
C TRP A 93 -6.43 4.74 -18.86
N VAL A 94 -7.41 3.84 -18.95
CA VAL A 94 -8.65 3.93 -18.16
C VAL A 94 -8.32 3.79 -16.67
N GLU A 95 -8.69 4.78 -15.87
CA GLU A 95 -8.70 4.70 -14.41
C GLU A 95 -10.13 4.69 -13.85
N TYR A 96 -10.26 4.34 -12.56
CA TYR A 96 -11.56 4.18 -11.90
C TYR A 96 -12.52 3.26 -12.67
N ASN A 97 -11.99 2.22 -13.32
CA ASN A 97 -12.80 1.33 -14.15
C ASN A 97 -13.85 0.58 -13.30
N ASP A 98 -15.08 0.51 -13.78
CA ASP A 98 -16.18 -0.22 -13.17
C ASP A 98 -17.26 -0.40 -14.25
N PHE A 99 -18.30 -1.15 -13.95
CA PHE A 99 -19.54 -1.02 -14.71
C PHE A 99 -20.12 0.39 -14.52
N LEU A 100 -20.79 0.90 -15.54
CA LEU A 100 -21.66 2.06 -15.37
C LEU A 100 -22.87 1.59 -14.55
N LEU A 101 -23.17 2.27 -13.44
CA LEU A 101 -24.12 1.79 -12.45
C LEU A 101 -25.00 2.93 -11.96
N HIS A 102 -26.32 2.69 -11.93
CA HIS A 102 -27.27 3.61 -11.34
C HIS A 102 -26.99 3.74 -9.83
N GLU A 103 -26.87 4.96 -9.30
CA GLU A 103 -26.37 5.25 -7.95
C GLU A 103 -27.15 4.49 -6.85
N LYS A 104 -28.49 4.45 -6.96
CA LYS A 104 -29.41 3.80 -6.00
C LYS A 104 -29.36 2.27 -6.02
N HIS A 105 -28.88 1.69 -7.11
CA HIS A 105 -28.88 0.24 -7.34
C HIS A 105 -27.47 -0.31 -7.58
N ALA A 106 -26.42 0.50 -7.34
CA ALA A 106 -25.07 0.20 -7.77
C ALA A 106 -24.50 -1.09 -7.16
N GLN A 107 -24.87 -1.46 -5.93
CA GLN A 107 -24.39 -2.70 -5.31
C GLN A 107 -25.06 -3.93 -5.93
N GLN A 108 -26.40 -3.91 -6.06
CA GLN A 108 -27.17 -5.02 -6.62
C GLN A 108 -26.88 -5.20 -8.10
N ALA A 109 -26.80 -4.12 -8.88
CA ALA A 109 -26.48 -4.15 -10.29
C ALA A 109 -25.06 -4.65 -10.55
N ARG A 110 -24.06 -4.20 -9.77
CA ARG A 110 -22.68 -4.70 -9.89
C ARG A 110 -22.60 -6.20 -9.61
N LEU A 111 -23.25 -6.67 -8.53
CA LEU A 111 -23.30 -8.09 -8.20
C LEU A 111 -23.91 -8.91 -9.34
N ALA A 112 -25.07 -8.50 -9.85
CA ALA A 112 -25.75 -9.20 -10.93
C ALA A 112 -24.92 -9.22 -12.23
N LEU A 113 -24.28 -8.09 -12.60
CA LEU A 113 -23.42 -8.01 -13.78
C LEU A 113 -22.20 -8.92 -13.66
N VAL A 114 -21.54 -8.92 -12.50
CA VAL A 114 -20.37 -9.80 -12.26
C VAL A 114 -20.81 -11.26 -12.22
N GLU A 115 -21.90 -11.61 -11.55
CA GLU A 115 -22.47 -12.96 -11.55
C GLU A 115 -22.75 -13.44 -12.97
N HIS A 116 -23.39 -12.61 -13.80
CA HIS A 116 -23.67 -12.92 -15.19
C HIS A 116 -22.39 -13.15 -15.99
N CYS A 117 -21.39 -12.27 -15.82
CA CYS A 117 -20.09 -12.44 -16.45
C CYS A 117 -19.42 -13.75 -16.03
N VAL A 118 -19.49 -14.10 -14.74
CA VAL A 118 -18.91 -15.32 -14.16
C VAL A 118 -19.64 -16.58 -14.63
N ASN A 119 -20.96 -16.55 -14.80
CA ASN A 119 -21.74 -17.75 -15.10
C ASN A 119 -22.02 -17.96 -16.60
N HIS A 120 -22.10 -16.89 -17.39
CA HIS A 120 -22.61 -16.96 -18.77
C HIS A 120 -21.60 -16.59 -19.87
N LEU A 121 -20.51 -15.89 -19.54
CA LEU A 121 -19.46 -15.60 -20.53
C LEU A 121 -18.38 -16.70 -20.55
N ALA A 122 -17.72 -16.90 -21.68
CA ALA A 122 -16.65 -17.90 -21.82
C ALA A 122 -15.26 -17.25 -21.74
N TRP A 123 -14.63 -17.29 -20.56
CA TRP A 123 -13.29 -16.75 -20.32
C TRP A 123 -12.50 -17.59 -19.31
N ASP A 124 -11.18 -17.49 -19.38
CA ASP A 124 -10.21 -18.13 -18.47
C ASP A 124 -9.66 -17.15 -17.43
N GLU A 125 -9.46 -15.88 -17.83
CA GLU A 125 -8.99 -14.78 -16.98
C GLU A 125 -9.84 -13.53 -17.25
N PHE A 126 -10.48 -12.98 -16.22
CA PHE A 126 -11.23 -11.73 -16.27
C PHE A 126 -10.39 -10.62 -15.65
N ILE A 127 -10.07 -9.59 -16.42
CA ILE A 127 -9.18 -8.49 -16.02
C ILE A 127 -10.02 -7.23 -15.89
N VAL A 128 -9.98 -6.65 -14.69
CA VAL A 128 -10.53 -5.33 -14.43
C VAL A 128 -9.38 -4.33 -14.46
N GLY A 129 -9.53 -3.27 -15.25
CA GLY A 129 -8.54 -2.18 -15.33
C GLY A 129 -8.36 -1.42 -14.02
N ALA A 130 -7.59 -0.33 -14.03
CA ALA A 130 -7.23 0.36 -12.81
C ALA A 130 -8.50 0.85 -12.08
N SER A 131 -8.78 0.29 -10.91
CA SER A 131 -10.05 0.41 -10.21
C SER A 131 -9.86 0.57 -8.71
N ILE A 132 -10.83 1.21 -8.06
CA ILE A 132 -10.88 1.25 -6.60
C ILE A 132 -11.35 -0.08 -6.02
N LYS A 133 -10.96 -0.37 -4.78
CA LYS A 133 -11.30 -1.62 -4.08
C LYS A 133 -12.80 -1.97 -4.11
N LYS A 134 -13.68 -0.97 -4.07
CA LYS A 134 -15.15 -1.15 -4.10
C LYS A 134 -15.65 -1.82 -5.40
N ALA A 135 -15.03 -1.51 -6.53
CA ALA A 135 -15.37 -2.13 -7.81
C ALA A 135 -14.90 -3.60 -7.87
N LEU A 136 -13.80 -3.91 -7.20
CA LEU A 136 -13.14 -5.22 -7.22
C LEU A 136 -13.67 -6.20 -6.16
N SER A 137 -14.14 -5.71 -5.01
CA SER A 137 -14.53 -6.56 -3.87
C SER A 137 -15.68 -7.52 -4.17
N VAL A 138 -16.52 -7.23 -5.17
CA VAL A 138 -17.62 -8.11 -5.54
C VAL A 138 -17.14 -9.44 -6.14
N TYR A 139 -15.97 -9.45 -6.78
CA TYR A 139 -15.42 -10.64 -7.42
C TYR A 139 -14.99 -11.70 -6.39
N SER A 140 -14.68 -11.28 -5.15
CA SER A 140 -14.33 -12.21 -4.07
C SER A 140 -15.52 -13.02 -3.53
N LEU A 141 -16.75 -12.69 -3.96
CA LEU A 141 -17.95 -13.48 -3.64
C LEU A 141 -18.06 -14.75 -4.50
N PHE A 142 -17.24 -14.87 -5.54
CA PHE A 142 -17.20 -16.01 -6.43
C PHE A 142 -15.94 -16.84 -6.19
N GLU A 143 -15.94 -18.12 -6.59
CA GLU A 143 -14.79 -19.01 -6.48
C GLU A 143 -13.69 -18.72 -7.52
N LEU A 144 -13.20 -17.49 -7.54
CA LEU A 144 -12.16 -17.01 -8.45
C LEU A 144 -10.83 -16.92 -7.71
N GLN A 145 -9.74 -17.22 -8.41
CA GLN A 145 -8.41 -16.86 -7.93
C GLN A 145 -8.11 -15.43 -8.39
N SER A 146 -7.83 -14.53 -7.46
CA SER A 146 -7.35 -13.19 -7.79
C SER A 146 -5.82 -13.13 -7.90
N ASP A 147 -5.34 -12.17 -8.68
CA ASP A 147 -3.93 -11.90 -8.94
C ASP A 147 -3.82 -10.40 -9.30
N THR A 148 -3.12 -9.63 -8.46
CA THR A 148 -2.92 -8.19 -8.63
C THR A 148 -1.86 -7.94 -9.69
N LYS A 149 -2.25 -7.31 -10.80
CA LYS A 149 -1.34 -7.00 -11.91
C LYS A 149 -0.58 -5.70 -11.71
N TRP A 150 -1.23 -4.73 -11.06
CA TRP A 150 -0.67 -3.41 -10.82
C TRP A 150 -1.35 -2.77 -9.62
N TYR A 151 -0.59 -1.95 -8.89
CA TYR A 151 -1.02 -1.27 -7.69
C TYR A 151 -0.42 0.14 -7.63
N SER A 152 -1.24 1.13 -7.29
CA SER A 152 -0.82 2.50 -7.02
C SER A 152 -1.80 3.20 -6.08
N HIS A 153 -1.59 4.49 -5.85
CA HIS A 153 -2.52 5.37 -5.14
C HIS A 153 -2.99 6.49 -6.05
N THR A 154 -4.23 6.91 -5.78
CA THR A 154 -4.81 8.16 -6.24
C THR A 154 -4.56 9.22 -5.18
N TYR A 155 -4.47 10.48 -5.60
CA TYR A 155 -4.20 11.61 -4.72
C TYR A 155 -5.20 12.71 -5.01
N GLN A 156 -5.90 13.19 -3.98
CA GLN A 156 -7.00 14.13 -4.15
C GLN A 156 -6.84 15.36 -3.25
N THR A 157 -7.25 16.52 -3.76
CA THR A 157 -7.40 17.77 -3.02
C THR A 157 -8.86 18.15 -2.97
N ASN A 158 -9.46 18.11 -1.78
CA ASN A 158 -10.77 18.73 -1.57
C ASN A 158 -10.63 20.26 -1.60
N LEU A 159 -10.91 20.86 -2.76
CA LEU A 159 -10.80 22.30 -3.02
C LEU A 159 -11.85 23.11 -2.25
N ALA A 160 -13.03 22.53 -1.98
CA ALA A 160 -14.10 23.20 -1.26
C ALA A 160 -13.73 23.58 0.19
N LYS A 161 -12.61 23.05 0.72
CA LYS A 161 -12.07 23.42 2.03
C LYS A 161 -11.38 24.79 2.03
N PHE A 162 -11.09 25.37 0.87
CA PHE A 162 -10.29 26.58 0.75
C PHE A 162 -11.12 27.73 0.19
N SER A 163 -10.98 28.89 0.81
CA SER A 163 -11.65 30.13 0.38
C SER A 163 -10.98 30.77 -0.83
N ASN A 164 -9.66 30.59 -0.98
CA ASN A 164 -8.85 31.13 -2.07
C ASN A 164 -7.48 30.43 -2.14
N GLY A 165 -6.68 30.78 -3.15
CA GLY A 165 -5.35 30.19 -3.35
C GLY A 165 -4.32 30.47 -2.24
N LYS A 166 -4.47 31.55 -1.45
CA LYS A 166 -3.59 31.85 -0.31
C LYS A 166 -3.89 30.91 0.86
N ASP A 167 -5.16 30.68 1.13
CA ASP A 167 -5.65 29.72 2.11
C ASP A 167 -5.17 28.31 1.78
N TYR A 168 -5.34 27.88 0.52
CA TYR A 168 -4.80 26.60 0.04
C TYR A 168 -3.28 26.51 0.22
N LEU A 169 -2.52 27.52 -0.22
CA LEU A 169 -1.06 27.54 -0.04
C LEU A 169 -0.68 27.38 1.44
N SER A 170 -1.40 28.04 2.35
CA SER A 170 -1.16 28.00 3.80
C SER A 170 -1.35 26.60 4.41
N SER A 171 -2.20 25.77 3.82
CA SER A 171 -2.39 24.38 4.24
C SER A 171 -1.24 23.45 3.87
N LEU A 172 -0.44 23.82 2.86
CA LEU A 172 0.68 23.02 2.39
C LEU A 172 1.88 23.07 3.34
N SER A 173 2.76 22.06 3.31
CA SER A 173 3.96 22.03 4.14
C SER A 173 4.87 23.26 3.94
N ARG A 174 5.65 23.63 4.96
CA ARG A 174 6.61 24.75 4.89
C ARG A 174 7.56 24.61 3.68
N ASN A 175 8.04 23.41 3.40
CA ASN A 175 8.91 23.12 2.27
C ASN A 175 8.19 23.29 0.92
N THR A 176 6.98 22.75 0.79
CA THR A 176 6.16 22.89 -0.42
C THR A 176 5.87 24.36 -0.72
N ARG A 177 5.45 25.13 0.30
CA ARG A 177 5.22 26.58 0.18
C ARG A 177 6.49 27.33 -0.26
N TYR A 178 7.63 26.99 0.33
CA TYR A 178 8.90 27.60 -0.04
C TYR A 178 9.26 27.34 -1.51
N GLN A 179 9.12 26.09 -1.97
CA GLN A 179 9.40 25.72 -3.35
C GLN A 179 8.48 26.44 -4.33
N ILE A 180 7.17 26.44 -4.06
CA ILE A 180 6.18 27.17 -4.88
C ILE A 180 6.53 28.66 -4.96
N ASN A 181 6.74 29.32 -3.81
CA ASN A 181 7.04 30.75 -3.78
C ASN A 181 8.36 31.10 -4.47
N ARG A 182 9.40 30.26 -4.30
CA ARG A 182 10.68 30.45 -4.98
C ARG A 182 10.50 30.36 -6.49
N SER A 183 9.85 29.30 -6.97
CA SER A 183 9.62 29.11 -8.39
C SER A 183 8.74 30.21 -9.00
N ILE A 184 7.68 30.64 -8.30
CA ILE A 184 6.83 31.76 -8.71
C ILE A 184 7.67 33.03 -8.93
N ARG A 185 8.55 33.39 -7.99
CA ARG A 185 9.42 34.57 -8.12
C ARG A 185 10.37 34.48 -9.30
N GLU A 186 10.89 33.29 -9.59
CA GLU A 186 11.77 33.08 -10.75
C GLU A 186 11.01 33.21 -12.06
N TYR A 187 9.82 32.60 -12.17
CA TYR A 187 9.00 32.73 -13.36
C TYR A 187 8.49 34.17 -13.58
N GLN A 188 8.17 34.90 -12.51
CA GLN A 188 7.72 36.30 -12.59
C GLN A 188 8.75 37.25 -13.23
N LYS A 189 10.03 36.87 -13.29
CA LYS A 189 11.06 37.64 -14.04
C LYS A 189 10.79 37.68 -15.55
N TYR A 190 10.03 36.73 -16.07
CA TYR A 190 9.67 36.62 -17.49
C TYR A 190 8.30 37.23 -17.82
N GLY A 191 7.52 37.64 -16.81
CA GLY A 191 6.23 38.30 -16.98
C GLY A 191 5.19 37.86 -15.96
N THR A 192 3.96 38.35 -16.13
CA THR A 192 2.81 37.99 -15.29
C THR A 192 2.50 36.50 -15.44
N LEU A 193 2.28 35.83 -14.31
CA LEU A 193 1.84 34.43 -14.29
C LEU A 193 0.36 34.33 -14.68
N GLU A 194 0.06 33.47 -15.65
CA GLU A 194 -1.29 33.27 -16.16
C GLU A 194 -1.63 31.77 -16.25
N VAL A 195 -2.89 31.46 -15.98
CA VAL A 195 -3.50 30.15 -16.22
C VAL A 195 -4.61 30.37 -17.24
N SER A 196 -4.34 30.03 -18.50
CA SER A 196 -5.30 30.19 -19.59
C SER A 196 -5.90 28.82 -19.90
N ILE A 197 -7.23 28.74 -19.94
CA ILE A 197 -7.97 27.59 -20.47
C ILE A 197 -8.25 27.90 -21.94
N ALA A 198 -8.09 26.92 -22.83
CA ALA A 198 -8.41 27.10 -24.25
C ALA A 198 -9.84 27.65 -24.42
N GLU A 199 -10.07 28.46 -25.44
CA GLU A 199 -11.39 29.06 -25.70
C GLU A 199 -12.24 28.24 -26.67
N SER A 200 -11.64 27.24 -27.32
CA SER A 200 -12.30 26.39 -28.33
C SER A 200 -11.64 25.03 -28.43
N ALA A 201 -12.38 24.04 -28.95
CA ALA A 201 -11.83 22.71 -29.23
C ALA A 201 -10.61 22.76 -30.16
N ASP A 202 -10.61 23.64 -31.16
CA ASP A 202 -9.46 23.79 -32.08
C ASP A 202 -8.23 24.36 -31.38
N GLU A 203 -8.39 25.31 -30.44
CA GLU A 203 -7.27 25.77 -29.61
C GLU A 203 -6.78 24.67 -28.65
N ALA A 204 -7.69 23.93 -28.02
CA ALA A 204 -7.33 22.81 -27.16
C ALA A 204 -6.51 21.75 -27.93
N LEU A 205 -6.88 21.46 -29.18
CA LEU A 205 -6.12 20.57 -30.06
C LEU A 205 -4.75 21.14 -30.44
N ARG A 206 -4.64 22.44 -30.73
CA ARG A 206 -3.34 23.08 -30.97
C ARG A 206 -2.44 22.93 -29.75
N TRP A 207 -2.93 23.23 -28.54
CA TRP A 207 -2.14 23.09 -27.32
C TRP A 207 -1.82 21.64 -26.98
N PHE A 208 -2.70 20.68 -27.31
CA PHE A 208 -2.38 19.25 -27.20
C PHE A 208 -1.19 18.85 -28.09
N VAL A 209 -1.12 19.39 -29.31
CA VAL A 209 0.03 19.19 -30.20
C VAL A 209 1.28 19.89 -29.68
N GLU A 210 1.17 21.13 -29.20
CA GLU A 210 2.28 21.88 -28.59
C GLU A 210 2.84 21.17 -27.33
N ALA A 211 1.99 20.46 -26.58
CA ALA A 211 2.38 19.69 -25.41
C ALA A 211 3.19 18.42 -25.76
N ALA A 212 2.98 17.84 -26.94
CA ALA A 212 3.49 16.52 -27.30
C ALA A 212 5.03 16.40 -27.20
N PRO A 213 5.85 17.32 -27.75
CA PRO A 213 7.31 17.21 -27.68
C PRO A 213 7.83 17.19 -26.24
N HIS A 214 7.30 18.07 -25.39
CA HIS A 214 7.68 18.14 -23.98
C HIS A 214 7.31 16.88 -23.20
N HIS A 215 6.15 16.28 -23.53
CA HIS A 215 5.75 15.01 -22.94
C HIS A 215 6.62 13.86 -23.46
N ILE A 216 6.98 13.83 -24.75
CA ILE A 216 7.84 12.78 -25.30
C ILE A 216 9.21 12.81 -24.61
N THR A 217 9.89 13.96 -24.58
CA THR A 217 11.20 14.11 -23.93
C THR A 217 11.18 13.69 -22.45
N ARG A 218 10.08 13.97 -21.73
CA ARG A 218 9.97 13.59 -20.31
C ARG A 218 9.93 12.07 -20.08
N TRP A 219 9.38 11.32 -21.04
CA TRP A 219 9.00 9.91 -20.87
C TRP A 219 9.75 8.95 -21.82
N GLU A 220 10.51 9.45 -22.79
CA GLU A 220 11.23 8.63 -23.79
C GLU A 220 12.18 7.60 -23.17
N ASN A 221 12.77 7.90 -22.00
CA ASN A 221 13.69 7.02 -21.27
C ASN A 221 13.01 6.18 -20.18
N THR A 222 11.69 5.97 -20.27
CA THR A 222 10.92 5.16 -19.31
C THR A 222 10.34 3.92 -20.00
N ASP A 223 10.11 2.85 -19.23
CA ASP A 223 9.63 1.56 -19.76
C ASP A 223 8.27 1.66 -20.48
N VAL A 224 7.44 2.63 -20.12
CA VAL A 224 6.08 2.82 -20.67
C VAL A 224 6.02 3.80 -21.85
N GLY A 225 7.06 4.63 -22.02
CA GLY A 225 7.10 5.68 -23.04
C GLY A 225 6.02 6.75 -22.89
N SER A 226 5.89 7.61 -23.92
CA SER A 226 4.83 8.61 -24.00
C SER A 226 3.66 8.11 -24.85
N GLY A 227 2.42 8.37 -24.42
CA GLY A 227 1.24 8.12 -25.26
C GLY A 227 1.30 8.85 -26.62
N PHE A 228 1.98 9.99 -26.70
CA PHE A 228 2.11 10.76 -27.94
C PHE A 228 2.91 10.04 -29.03
N THR A 229 3.71 9.02 -28.70
CA THR A 229 4.40 8.20 -29.71
C THR A 229 3.49 7.12 -30.31
N ASN A 230 2.26 6.96 -29.81
CA ASN A 230 1.28 6.02 -30.33
C ASN A 230 0.17 6.75 -31.12
N PRO A 231 0.05 6.53 -32.44
CA PRO A 231 -0.98 7.16 -33.26
C PRO A 231 -2.42 6.87 -32.80
N LEU A 232 -2.68 5.71 -32.19
CA LEU A 232 -4.02 5.38 -31.68
C LEU A 232 -4.38 6.24 -30.47
N PHE A 233 -3.43 6.49 -29.56
CA PHE A 233 -3.61 7.39 -28.42
C PHE A 233 -3.89 8.82 -28.90
N VAL A 234 -3.10 9.32 -29.86
CA VAL A 234 -3.26 10.67 -30.42
C VAL A 234 -4.63 10.80 -31.09
N LYS A 235 -5.03 9.84 -31.92
CA LYS A 235 -6.34 9.82 -32.58
C LYS A 235 -7.49 9.78 -31.57
N PHE A 236 -7.38 8.93 -30.54
CA PHE A 236 -8.36 8.86 -29.45
C PHE A 236 -8.57 10.23 -28.79
N HIS A 237 -7.49 10.90 -28.38
CA HIS A 237 -7.60 12.20 -27.72
C HIS A 237 -8.05 13.33 -28.64
N ASN A 238 -7.70 13.31 -29.93
CA ASN A 238 -8.27 14.24 -30.89
C ASN A 238 -9.81 14.12 -30.95
N ASN A 239 -10.31 12.89 -31.02
CA ASN A 239 -11.76 12.64 -31.04
C ASN A 239 -12.42 13.06 -29.72
N LEU A 240 -11.80 12.70 -28.58
CA LEU A 240 -12.32 13.02 -27.26
C LEU A 240 -12.39 14.54 -27.03
N ILE A 241 -11.34 15.28 -27.41
CA ILE A 241 -11.33 16.75 -27.31
C ILE A 241 -12.46 17.35 -28.15
N ARG A 242 -12.63 16.91 -29.41
CA ARG A 242 -13.73 17.41 -30.26
C ARG A 242 -15.11 17.08 -29.70
N ALA A 243 -15.27 15.92 -29.06
CA ALA A 243 -16.56 15.47 -28.55
C ALA A 243 -16.95 16.13 -27.22
N ALA A 244 -15.99 16.38 -26.33
CA ALA A 244 -16.26 16.74 -24.93
C ALA A 244 -15.88 18.18 -24.57
N PHE A 245 -15.05 18.88 -25.36
CA PHE A 245 -14.58 20.21 -25.01
C PHE A 245 -15.71 21.25 -24.94
N ASP A 246 -16.51 21.38 -26.00
CA ASP A 246 -17.59 22.37 -26.07
C ASP A 246 -18.73 22.08 -25.07
N LYS A 247 -18.81 20.84 -24.57
CA LYS A 247 -19.73 20.43 -23.48
C LYS A 247 -19.18 20.75 -22.10
N GLY A 248 -17.96 21.27 -22.00
CA GLY A 248 -17.29 21.56 -20.74
C GLY A 248 -16.74 20.33 -20.02
N GLY A 249 -16.54 19.21 -20.69
CA GLY A 249 -15.97 17.98 -20.11
C GLY A 249 -14.44 17.97 -20.04
N ILE A 250 -13.77 18.92 -20.68
CA ILE A 250 -12.31 19.01 -20.78
C ILE A 250 -11.85 20.43 -20.50
N ASP A 251 -10.75 20.55 -19.76
CA ASP A 251 -9.91 21.75 -19.77
C ASP A 251 -8.53 21.41 -20.34
N MET A 252 -8.18 22.05 -21.44
CA MET A 252 -6.79 22.13 -21.92
C MET A 252 -6.21 23.46 -21.46
N ILE A 253 -5.18 23.39 -20.63
CA ILE A 253 -4.68 24.54 -19.87
C ILE A 253 -3.24 24.82 -20.27
N LYS A 254 -2.95 26.09 -20.54
CA LYS A 254 -1.60 26.64 -20.70
C LYS A 254 -1.27 27.51 -19.50
N VAL A 255 -0.19 27.17 -18.81
CA VAL A 255 0.36 27.99 -17.71
C VAL A 255 1.59 28.70 -18.24
N SER A 256 1.64 30.03 -18.11
CA SER A 256 2.73 30.87 -18.65
C SER A 256 3.19 31.95 -17.67
N ALA A 257 4.36 32.50 -17.94
CA ALA A 257 4.86 33.75 -17.37
C ALA A 257 5.23 34.69 -18.53
N GLY A 258 4.38 35.67 -18.83
CA GLY A 258 4.50 36.45 -20.06
C GLY A 258 4.44 35.53 -21.29
N SER A 259 5.43 35.64 -22.19
CA SER A 259 5.53 34.76 -23.37
C SER A 259 6.12 33.38 -23.07
N LYS A 260 6.60 33.12 -21.85
CA LYS A 260 7.27 31.87 -21.49
C LYS A 260 6.27 30.84 -21.01
N VAL A 261 6.15 29.72 -21.71
CA VAL A 261 5.29 28.60 -21.30
C VAL A 261 5.96 27.80 -20.19
N ILE A 262 5.22 27.52 -19.11
CA ILE A 262 5.66 26.73 -17.96
C ILE A 262 5.22 25.28 -18.10
N SER A 263 3.93 25.07 -18.41
CA SER A 263 3.36 23.73 -18.54
C SER A 263 2.02 23.75 -19.28
N TYR A 264 1.72 22.62 -19.90
CA TYR A 264 0.37 22.26 -20.35
C TYR A 264 -0.24 21.25 -19.39
N LEU A 265 -1.51 21.43 -19.03
CA LEU A 265 -2.29 20.46 -18.27
C LEU A 265 -3.54 20.08 -19.07
N TYR A 266 -3.83 18.79 -19.13
CA TYR A 266 -5.03 18.25 -19.74
C TYR A 266 -5.86 17.57 -18.65
N ASN A 267 -7.00 18.17 -18.32
CA ASN A 267 -7.89 17.73 -17.26
C ASN A 267 -9.26 17.35 -17.82
N PHE A 268 -9.89 16.35 -17.21
CA PHE A 268 -11.31 16.05 -17.40
C PHE A 268 -12.15 16.71 -16.30
N LYS A 269 -13.39 17.04 -16.63
CA LYS A 269 -14.37 17.62 -15.70
C LYS A 269 -15.63 16.79 -15.68
N GLU A 270 -16.11 16.53 -14.48
CA GLU A 270 -17.43 15.97 -14.23
C GLU A 270 -18.10 16.78 -13.11
N GLY A 271 -19.09 17.60 -13.48
CA GLY A 271 -19.71 18.57 -12.58
C GLY A 271 -18.66 19.52 -11.97
N LYS A 272 -18.49 19.49 -10.64
CA LYS A 272 -17.52 20.31 -9.90
C LYS A 272 -16.22 19.58 -9.57
N ASN A 273 -16.00 18.41 -10.16
CA ASN A 273 -14.80 17.61 -9.93
C ASN A 273 -13.89 17.69 -11.15
N VAL A 274 -12.59 17.89 -10.90
CA VAL A 274 -11.54 17.93 -11.92
C VAL A 274 -10.65 16.70 -11.75
N TYR A 275 -10.34 16.04 -12.85
CA TYR A 275 -9.44 14.88 -12.90
C TYR A 275 -8.25 15.23 -13.79
N PHE A 276 -7.07 15.25 -13.20
CA PHE A 276 -5.82 15.49 -13.90
C PHE A 276 -5.40 14.25 -14.67
N TYR A 277 -5.49 14.31 -16.00
CA TYR A 277 -5.18 13.18 -16.85
C TYR A 277 -3.70 13.16 -17.27
N LEU A 278 -3.18 14.26 -17.85
CA LEU A 278 -1.75 14.36 -18.18
C LEU A 278 -1.23 15.79 -18.13
N SER A 279 0.09 15.93 -17.96
CA SER A 279 0.81 17.19 -18.08
C SER A 279 2.00 17.08 -19.01
N ALA A 280 2.31 18.19 -19.68
CA ALA A 280 3.56 18.39 -20.40
C ALA A 280 4.26 19.61 -19.82
N ASN A 281 5.32 19.37 -19.04
CA ASN A 281 6.07 20.42 -18.38
C ASN A 281 7.20 20.90 -19.27
N VAL A 282 7.36 22.21 -19.41
CA VAL A 282 8.46 22.80 -20.18
C VAL A 282 9.66 22.95 -19.24
N TYR A 283 10.65 22.07 -19.43
CA TYR A 283 11.92 22.16 -18.73
C TYR A 283 12.88 23.03 -19.52
N ASP A 284 13.51 23.95 -18.81
CA ASP A 284 14.50 24.87 -19.35
C ASP A 284 15.79 24.70 -18.55
N GLU A 285 16.92 24.57 -19.25
CA GLU A 285 18.24 24.37 -18.65
C GLU A 285 18.64 25.55 -17.75
N ASP A 286 18.17 26.77 -18.03
CA ASP A 286 18.44 27.94 -17.19
C ASP A 286 17.55 27.97 -15.93
N LEU A 287 16.52 27.12 -15.86
CA LEU A 287 15.51 27.10 -14.80
C LEU A 287 15.32 25.72 -14.15
N VAL A 288 16.37 24.90 -14.09
CA VAL A 288 16.29 23.53 -13.50
C VAL A 288 15.64 23.51 -12.10
N HIS A 289 15.76 24.59 -11.34
CA HIS A 289 15.24 24.69 -9.98
C HIS A 289 13.76 25.09 -9.87
N THR A 290 13.08 25.49 -10.95
CA THR A 290 11.76 26.12 -10.89
C THR A 290 10.58 25.15 -10.87
N LYS A 291 10.80 23.83 -10.94
CA LYS A 291 9.78 22.78 -10.74
C LYS A 291 8.44 23.08 -11.46
N PRO A 292 8.43 23.16 -12.81
CA PRO A 292 7.28 23.58 -13.61
C PRO A 292 5.98 22.86 -13.24
N GLY A 293 6.01 21.53 -13.07
CA GLY A 293 4.82 20.76 -12.69
C GLY A 293 4.23 21.15 -11.32
N LEU A 294 5.08 21.41 -10.31
CA LEU A 294 4.59 21.80 -8.98
C LEU A 294 3.87 23.15 -9.04
N VAL A 295 4.44 24.13 -9.75
CA VAL A 295 3.86 25.47 -9.89
C VAL A 295 2.63 25.44 -10.77
N GLY A 296 2.67 24.73 -11.90
CA GLY A 296 1.53 24.58 -12.80
C GLY A 296 0.30 24.05 -12.07
N HIS A 297 0.44 22.93 -11.35
CA HIS A 297 -0.66 22.38 -10.56
C HIS A 297 -1.13 23.30 -9.42
N TYR A 298 -0.23 24.04 -8.76
CA TYR A 298 -0.63 25.00 -7.73
C TYR A 298 -1.46 26.15 -8.32
N LEU A 299 -0.99 26.77 -9.40
CA LEU A 299 -1.69 27.89 -10.05
C LEU A 299 -3.04 27.44 -10.61
N THR A 300 -3.10 26.26 -11.23
CA THR A 300 -4.35 25.69 -11.74
C THR A 300 -5.34 25.36 -10.63
N GLN A 301 -4.90 24.80 -9.49
CA GLN A 301 -5.80 24.60 -8.35
C GLN A 301 -6.29 25.93 -7.77
N CYS A 302 -5.45 26.98 -7.71
CA CYS A 302 -5.89 28.32 -7.32
C CYS A 302 -6.97 28.87 -8.25
N HIS A 303 -6.82 28.68 -9.57
CA HIS A 303 -7.86 29.01 -10.54
C HIS A 303 -9.17 28.25 -10.23
N TYR A 304 -9.10 26.93 -10.05
CA TYR A 304 -10.30 26.12 -9.75
C TYR A 304 -10.98 26.44 -8.42
N ILE A 305 -10.22 26.84 -7.39
CA ILE A 305 -10.80 27.36 -6.14
C ILE A 305 -11.57 28.64 -6.43
N SER A 306 -11.00 29.57 -7.21
CA SER A 306 -11.65 30.85 -7.52
C SER A 306 -12.90 30.69 -8.40
N THR A 307 -12.96 29.64 -9.22
CA THR A 307 -14.12 29.34 -10.08
C THR A 307 -15.12 28.37 -9.43
N GLY A 308 -14.89 27.95 -8.18
CA GLY A 308 -15.85 27.20 -7.37
C GLY A 308 -15.91 25.70 -7.61
N MET A 309 -14.83 25.10 -8.14
CA MET A 309 -14.69 23.64 -8.21
C MET A 309 -14.47 23.05 -6.80
N GLN A 310 -14.86 21.78 -6.62
CA GLN A 310 -14.91 21.12 -5.32
C GLN A 310 -13.78 20.13 -5.10
N LEU A 311 -13.31 19.46 -6.15
CA LEU A 311 -12.31 18.40 -6.06
C LEU A 311 -11.30 18.55 -7.20
N TYR A 312 -10.02 18.37 -6.87
CA TYR A 312 -8.96 18.16 -7.84
C TYR A 312 -8.32 16.79 -7.58
N ASP A 313 -8.54 15.86 -8.48
CA ASP A 313 -8.02 14.50 -8.42
C ASP A 313 -6.79 14.38 -9.31
N PHE A 314 -5.63 14.11 -8.70
CA PHE A 314 -4.39 13.86 -9.41
C PHE A 314 -4.32 12.48 -10.06
N MET A 315 -5.33 11.63 -9.87
CA MET A 315 -5.40 10.27 -10.39
C MET A 315 -4.22 9.38 -9.95
N GLY A 316 -4.16 8.17 -10.47
CA GLY A 316 -3.14 7.17 -10.21
C GLY A 316 -1.73 7.60 -10.60
N GLY A 317 -0.73 6.95 -10.01
CA GLY A 317 0.67 7.17 -10.31
C GLY A 317 1.41 7.93 -9.21
N GLU A 318 2.52 7.34 -8.77
CA GLU A 318 3.30 7.84 -7.63
C GLU A 318 4.20 9.01 -8.04
N SER A 319 4.03 10.16 -7.38
CA SER A 319 4.98 11.26 -7.49
C SER A 319 4.95 12.18 -6.27
N GLN A 320 6.07 12.84 -6.00
CA GLN A 320 6.21 13.68 -4.81
C GLN A 320 5.29 14.90 -4.82
N TYR A 321 5.03 15.51 -5.98
CA TYR A 321 4.19 16.71 -6.05
C TYR A 321 2.71 16.38 -5.79
N LYS A 322 2.20 15.24 -6.28
CA LYS A 322 0.83 14.78 -6.00
C LYS A 322 0.61 14.69 -4.49
N ARG A 323 1.48 13.96 -3.78
CA ARG A 323 1.48 13.87 -2.31
C ARG A 323 1.56 15.23 -1.63
N SER A 324 2.40 16.12 -2.15
CA SER A 324 2.64 17.43 -1.54
C SER A 324 1.47 18.40 -1.71
N LEU A 325 0.62 18.19 -2.72
CA LEU A 325 -0.50 19.06 -3.07
C LEU A 325 -1.87 18.48 -2.65
N SER A 326 -1.95 17.17 -2.39
CA SER A 326 -3.16 16.44 -1.99
C SER A 326 -3.35 16.37 -0.47
N ASN A 327 -4.59 16.11 -0.04
CA ASN A 327 -4.94 15.85 1.36
C ASN A 327 -5.73 14.53 1.57
N GLN A 328 -5.94 13.76 0.51
CA GLN A 328 -6.61 12.46 0.50
C GLN A 328 -5.88 11.50 -0.45
N SER A 329 -5.92 10.21 -0.16
CA SER A 329 -5.38 9.17 -1.04
C SER A 329 -6.16 7.87 -0.92
N MET A 330 -6.31 7.14 -2.03
CA MET A 330 -6.98 5.84 -2.06
C MET A 330 -6.24 4.85 -2.97
N PRO A 331 -6.24 3.53 -2.65
CA PRO A 331 -5.65 2.52 -3.52
C PRO A 331 -6.33 2.42 -4.88
N LEU A 332 -5.53 2.21 -5.93
CA LEU A 332 -5.96 1.95 -7.30
C LEU A 332 -5.25 0.68 -7.80
N ILE A 333 -6.03 -0.28 -8.28
CA ILE A 333 -5.58 -1.66 -8.48
C ILE A 333 -6.03 -2.16 -9.85
N ILE A 334 -5.15 -2.82 -10.59
CA ILE A 334 -5.53 -3.69 -11.72
C ILE A 334 -5.54 -5.11 -11.19
N GLU A 335 -6.69 -5.76 -11.25
CA GLU A 335 -6.86 -7.11 -10.71
C GLU A 335 -7.33 -8.08 -11.79
N SER A 336 -6.76 -9.28 -11.77
CA SER A 336 -7.17 -10.38 -12.64
C SER A 336 -7.80 -11.49 -11.83
N PHE A 337 -8.90 -12.03 -12.32
CA PHE A 337 -9.67 -13.10 -11.71
C PHE A 337 -9.69 -14.31 -12.62
N LYS A 338 -9.29 -15.47 -12.12
CA LYS A 338 -9.19 -16.71 -12.89
C LYS A 338 -10.19 -17.73 -12.38
N ARG A 339 -10.92 -18.37 -13.30
CA ARG A 339 -11.75 -19.52 -12.93
C ARG A 339 -10.83 -20.65 -12.46
N ARG A 340 -11.26 -21.36 -11.42
CA ARG A 340 -10.60 -22.59 -10.98
C ARG A 340 -10.82 -23.69 -12.03
N SER A 341 -10.02 -23.71 -13.10
CA SER A 341 -10.08 -24.83 -14.04
C SER A 341 -9.36 -26.06 -13.48
N ILE A 342 -9.83 -27.26 -13.81
CA ILE A 342 -9.12 -28.51 -13.51
C ILE A 342 -7.70 -28.44 -14.08
N THR A 343 -7.49 -27.78 -15.23
CA THR A 343 -6.18 -27.52 -15.82
C THR A 343 -5.33 -26.58 -14.97
N SER A 344 -5.89 -25.57 -14.30
CA SER A 344 -5.18 -24.71 -13.34
C SER A 344 -4.88 -25.45 -12.04
N GLN A 345 -5.76 -26.35 -11.60
CA GLN A 345 -5.49 -27.28 -10.50
C GLN A 345 -4.42 -28.29 -10.89
N VAL A 346 -4.38 -28.75 -12.13
CA VAL A 346 -3.37 -29.67 -12.68
C VAL A 346 -2.07 -28.94 -12.95
N ILE A 347 -2.06 -27.69 -13.42
CA ILE A 347 -0.85 -26.87 -13.57
C ILE A 347 -0.33 -26.45 -12.20
N ARG A 348 -1.20 -26.13 -11.24
CA ARG A 348 -0.82 -25.86 -9.85
C ARG A 348 -0.42 -27.15 -9.15
N ARG A 349 -1.04 -28.29 -9.46
CA ARG A 349 -0.60 -29.63 -9.05
C ARG A 349 0.66 -30.06 -9.76
N LEU A 350 0.96 -29.63 -10.98
CA LEU A 350 2.16 -29.98 -11.75
C LEU A 350 3.30 -29.04 -11.39
N LYS A 351 3.02 -27.78 -11.07
CA LYS A 351 3.95 -26.85 -10.42
C LYS A 351 4.20 -27.28 -8.98
N SER A 352 3.17 -27.73 -8.25
CA SER A 352 3.33 -28.31 -6.90
C SER A 352 3.88 -29.73 -6.93
N LEU A 353 3.71 -30.50 -8.00
CA LEU A 353 4.34 -31.81 -8.23
C LEU A 353 5.75 -31.65 -8.76
N LYS A 354 6.06 -30.58 -9.51
CA LYS A 354 7.43 -30.19 -9.87
C LYS A 354 8.15 -29.66 -8.64
N HIS A 355 7.49 -28.87 -7.79
CA HIS A 355 8.01 -28.49 -6.47
C HIS A 355 8.05 -29.67 -5.48
N ARG A 356 7.09 -30.61 -5.50
CA ARG A 356 7.11 -31.85 -4.70
C ARG A 356 8.03 -32.92 -5.27
N ALA A 357 8.40 -32.87 -6.55
CA ALA A 357 9.42 -33.72 -7.15
C ALA A 357 10.80 -33.15 -6.87
N TYR A 358 10.93 -31.82 -6.86
CA TYR A 358 12.09 -31.12 -6.30
C TYR A 358 12.20 -31.35 -4.77
N ASN A 359 11.06 -31.51 -4.08
CA ASN A 359 10.98 -31.80 -2.64
C ASN A 359 10.64 -33.27 -2.31
N ARG A 360 10.79 -34.22 -3.24
CA ARG A 360 10.66 -35.67 -2.94
C ARG A 360 11.95 -36.26 -2.36
N SER A 361 12.80 -35.35 -1.89
CA SER A 361 13.96 -35.58 -1.03
C SER A 361 13.91 -34.56 0.12
N ALA A 362 12.77 -34.46 0.82
CA ALA A 362 12.68 -33.81 2.11
C ALA A 362 11.43 -34.33 2.85
N GLU A 363 11.44 -35.63 3.19
CA GLU A 363 10.96 -35.96 4.54
C GLU A 363 11.79 -35.09 5.47
N ILE A 364 11.16 -34.11 6.12
CA ILE A 364 11.85 -33.29 7.10
C ILE A 364 12.18 -34.22 8.25
N ALA A 365 13.42 -34.71 8.28
CA ALA A 365 14.07 -35.09 9.52
C ALA A 365 14.11 -33.83 10.38
N TRP A 366 13.05 -33.60 11.16
CA TRP A 366 13.03 -32.55 12.16
C TRP A 366 14.16 -32.86 13.12
N GLN A 367 15.18 -32.01 13.13
CA GLN A 367 16.13 -31.97 14.24
C GLN A 367 15.57 -31.03 15.29
N ASP A 368 15.96 -31.26 16.54
CA ASP A 368 15.59 -30.36 17.62
C ASP A 368 16.03 -28.92 17.29
N LYS A 369 15.10 -27.98 17.49
CA LYS A 369 15.27 -26.55 17.25
C LYS A 369 15.07 -25.81 18.57
N GLU A 370 16.08 -25.06 18.99
CA GLU A 370 15.97 -24.16 20.13
C GLU A 370 15.50 -22.79 19.67
N LEU A 371 14.60 -22.18 20.43
CA LEU A 371 13.99 -20.89 20.15
C LEU A 371 14.03 -20.01 21.39
N ILE A 372 14.10 -18.71 21.19
CA ILE A 372 13.79 -17.69 22.20
C ILE A 372 12.48 -17.03 21.82
N VAL A 373 11.53 -16.98 22.76
CA VAL A 373 10.29 -16.22 22.61
C VAL A 373 10.25 -15.12 23.66
N THR A 374 10.02 -13.88 23.21
CA THR A 374 9.93 -12.70 24.09
C THR A 374 8.52 -12.15 24.13
N GLY A 375 8.15 -11.60 25.28
CA GLY A 375 6.83 -11.02 25.48
C GLY A 375 6.54 -10.70 26.94
N GLY A 376 5.29 -10.91 27.34
CA GLY A 376 4.88 -10.66 28.72
C GLY A 376 3.51 -11.19 29.09
N THR A 377 3.24 -11.13 30.39
CA THR A 377 1.99 -11.59 31.02
C THR A 377 1.05 -10.42 31.26
N LEU A 378 -0.23 -10.58 30.91
CA LEU A 378 -1.26 -9.59 31.18
C LEU A 378 -1.41 -9.39 32.69
N ASN A 379 -1.47 -8.12 33.08
CA ASN A 379 -1.78 -7.75 34.44
C ASN A 379 -3.29 -7.83 34.68
N SER A 380 -3.70 -8.27 35.86
CA SER A 380 -5.10 -8.26 36.28
C SER A 380 -5.59 -6.86 36.70
N SER A 381 -4.68 -5.92 37.01
CA SER A 381 -5.02 -4.52 37.29
C SER A 381 -5.09 -3.66 36.02
N ASP A 382 -5.69 -2.46 36.14
CA ASP A 382 -6.00 -1.60 34.99
C ASP A 382 -4.74 -1.03 34.30
N LYS A 383 -3.72 -0.65 35.08
CA LYS A 383 -2.37 -0.27 34.61
C LYS A 383 -1.28 -0.70 35.59
N PRO A 384 -0.04 -0.95 35.14
CA PRO A 384 0.32 -1.16 33.73
C PRO A 384 -0.36 -2.41 33.17
N GLN A 385 -0.56 -2.46 31.86
CA GLN A 385 -1.27 -3.57 31.21
C GLN A 385 -0.48 -4.88 31.25
N TYR A 386 0.85 -4.78 31.27
CA TYR A 386 1.78 -5.88 31.50
C TYR A 386 2.70 -5.49 32.64
N ASN A 387 2.90 -6.40 33.59
CA ASN A 387 3.73 -6.19 34.78
C ASN A 387 4.83 -7.25 34.92
N LYS A 388 5.01 -8.07 33.89
CA LYS A 388 5.98 -9.16 33.85
C LYS A 388 6.43 -9.40 32.41
N ALA A 389 7.68 -9.07 32.16
CA ALA A 389 8.38 -9.36 30.92
C ALA A 389 8.97 -10.78 30.98
N LEU A 390 8.88 -11.51 29.87
CA LEU A 390 9.31 -12.90 29.77
C LEU A 390 10.21 -13.08 28.55
N ALA A 391 11.38 -13.68 28.76
CA ALA A 391 12.20 -14.28 27.71
C ALA A 391 12.32 -15.77 28.03
N ILE A 392 11.82 -16.63 27.13
CA ILE A 392 11.75 -18.06 27.37
C ILE A 392 12.53 -18.78 26.28
N LYS A 393 13.48 -19.63 26.68
CA LYS A 393 14.15 -20.58 25.80
C LYS A 393 13.32 -21.86 25.74
N LEU A 394 12.86 -22.16 24.54
CA LEU A 394 12.05 -23.32 24.22
C LEU A 394 12.83 -24.25 23.30
N THR A 395 12.49 -25.53 23.29
CA THR A 395 12.90 -26.46 22.23
C THR A 395 11.69 -27.07 21.57
N ILE A 396 11.73 -27.18 20.24
CA ILE A 396 10.83 -28.02 19.46
C ILE A 396 11.59 -29.29 19.13
N SER A 397 11.19 -30.41 19.75
CA SER A 397 11.82 -31.70 19.51
C SER A 397 11.42 -32.28 18.15
N ALA A 398 12.17 -33.28 17.68
CA ALA A 398 11.92 -33.98 16.42
C ALA A 398 10.48 -34.51 16.23
N ASN A 399 9.80 -34.85 17.33
CA ASN A 399 8.40 -35.30 17.33
C ASN A 399 7.37 -34.15 17.39
N GLY A 400 7.84 -32.89 17.33
CA GLY A 400 7.01 -31.69 17.35
C GLY A 400 6.55 -31.24 18.73
N ALA A 401 7.08 -31.78 19.84
CA ALA A 401 6.75 -31.27 21.17
C ALA A 401 7.50 -29.97 21.48
N LEU A 402 6.80 -28.99 22.07
CA LEU A 402 7.38 -27.73 22.52
C LEU A 402 7.59 -27.78 24.03
N THR A 403 8.83 -27.67 24.49
CA THR A 403 9.17 -27.71 25.92
C THR A 403 10.00 -26.50 26.33
N GLU A 404 9.81 -26.04 27.57
CA GLU A 404 10.61 -24.97 28.16
C GLU A 404 11.91 -25.53 28.70
N LEU A 405 13.02 -24.89 28.32
CA LEU A 405 14.36 -25.19 28.83
C LEU A 405 14.73 -24.24 29.97
N GLN A 406 14.57 -22.93 29.73
CA GLN A 406 14.94 -21.88 30.68
C GLN A 406 14.08 -20.64 30.47
N ARG A 407 13.99 -19.78 31.49
CA ARG A 407 13.32 -18.48 31.39
C ARG A 407 13.99 -17.40 32.21
N LEU A 408 13.83 -16.17 31.76
CA LEU A 408 13.97 -14.95 32.55
C LEU A 408 12.58 -14.35 32.79
N CYS A 409 12.28 -14.05 34.06
CA CYS A 409 11.13 -13.25 34.47
C CYS A 409 11.63 -11.88 34.95
N TYR A 410 11.25 -10.81 34.27
CA TYR A 410 11.64 -9.44 34.62
C TYR A 410 10.42 -8.63 35.03
N GLN A 411 10.48 -8.00 36.22
CA GLN A 411 9.33 -7.33 36.88
C GLN A 411 9.65 -5.94 37.43
N SER A 412 10.87 -5.46 37.22
CA SER A 412 11.29 -4.11 37.57
C SER A 412 11.50 -3.29 36.30
N GLY A 413 11.59 -1.98 36.41
CA GLY A 413 12.09 -1.10 35.35
C GLY A 413 12.99 -0.04 35.99
N PRO A 414 13.56 0.89 35.20
CA PRO A 414 14.36 1.97 35.73
C PRO A 414 13.55 2.81 36.74
N PRO A 415 14.15 3.28 37.86
CA PRO A 415 13.46 4.10 38.86
C PRO A 415 12.76 5.34 38.29
N GLU A 416 13.24 5.85 37.17
CA GLU A 416 12.72 7.03 36.48
C GLU A 416 11.48 6.75 35.64
N GLN A 417 11.11 5.47 35.41
CA GLN A 417 9.97 5.14 34.58
C GLN A 417 8.64 5.49 35.26
N SER A 418 7.63 5.85 34.46
CA SER A 418 6.27 6.02 34.98
C SER A 418 5.76 4.73 35.65
N PRO A 419 5.08 4.80 36.82
CA PRO A 419 4.45 3.62 37.45
C PRO A 419 3.41 2.91 36.58
N THR A 420 2.97 3.54 35.49
CA THR A 420 1.97 3.01 34.56
C THR A 420 2.57 2.46 33.25
N THR A 421 3.88 2.55 33.07
CA THR A 421 4.62 1.98 31.93
C THR A 421 4.59 0.46 31.97
N ASN A 422 4.42 -0.20 30.81
CA ASN A 422 4.37 -1.65 30.77
C ASN A 422 5.76 -2.26 31.05
N ILE A 423 5.77 -3.30 31.86
CA ILE A 423 6.93 -4.16 32.05
C ILE A 423 6.71 -5.39 31.16
N ILE A 424 7.22 -5.30 29.93
CA ILE A 424 7.11 -6.30 28.88
C ILE A 424 8.36 -6.28 28.00
N PHE A 425 8.83 -7.45 27.56
CA PHE A 425 9.85 -7.48 26.50
C PHE A 425 9.17 -7.33 25.14
N LYS A 426 9.70 -6.39 24.36
CA LYS A 426 9.28 -6.15 22.99
C LYS A 426 10.13 -7.03 22.06
N SER A 427 10.29 -6.65 20.80
CA SER A 427 11.03 -7.48 19.84
C SER A 427 12.51 -7.51 20.21
N GLY A 428 13.11 -8.70 20.19
CA GLY A 428 14.53 -8.90 20.48
C GLY A 428 15.39 -9.07 19.23
N HIS A 429 16.70 -9.07 19.45
CA HIS A 429 17.72 -9.47 18.48
C HIS A 429 18.71 -10.42 19.15
N LEU A 430 19.02 -11.53 18.49
CA LEU A 430 19.96 -12.52 19.00
C LEU A 430 21.28 -12.43 18.24
N GLN A 431 22.37 -12.20 18.96
CA GLN A 431 23.73 -12.18 18.42
C GLN A 431 24.61 -13.16 19.20
N GLY A 432 24.87 -14.32 18.61
CA GLY A 432 25.54 -15.42 19.31
C GLY A 432 24.71 -15.91 20.50
N SER A 433 25.29 -15.90 21.70
CA SER A 433 24.60 -16.21 22.96
C SER A 433 23.88 -15.03 23.60
N ASN A 434 23.96 -13.83 23.01
CA ASN A 434 23.50 -12.61 23.66
C ASN A 434 22.20 -12.16 23.02
N LEU A 435 21.13 -12.19 23.81
CA LEU A 435 19.82 -11.68 23.47
C LEU A 435 19.72 -10.22 23.91
N TYR A 436 19.57 -9.32 22.94
CA TYR A 436 19.26 -7.92 23.17
C TYR A 436 17.75 -7.72 23.05
N VAL A 437 17.12 -7.22 24.11
CA VAL A 437 15.67 -6.96 24.16
C VAL A 437 15.40 -5.59 24.76
N THR A 438 14.31 -4.97 24.34
CA THR A 438 13.85 -3.72 24.94
C THR A 438 12.66 -3.98 25.86
N THR A 439 12.57 -3.20 26.95
CA THR A 439 11.28 -2.89 27.55
C THR A 439 10.68 -1.67 26.83
N GLU A 440 9.80 -0.90 27.47
CA GLU A 440 9.37 0.40 26.93
C GLU A 440 10.39 1.51 27.21
N THR A 441 11.35 1.31 28.13
CA THR A 441 12.22 2.39 28.65
C THR A 441 13.69 2.00 28.84
N GLU A 442 14.06 0.75 28.58
CA GLU A 442 15.45 0.27 28.69
C GLU A 442 15.77 -0.80 27.64
N VAL A 443 17.07 -1.07 27.48
CA VAL A 443 17.58 -2.21 26.72
C VAL A 443 18.36 -3.13 27.66
N LEU A 444 18.06 -4.43 27.60
CA LEU A 444 18.79 -5.46 28.34
C LEU A 444 19.54 -6.36 27.37
N GLU A 445 20.75 -6.74 27.76
CA GLU A 445 21.54 -7.80 27.16
C GLU A 445 21.50 -9.03 28.07
N ILE A 446 21.02 -10.15 27.57
CA ILE A 446 20.77 -11.38 28.34
C ILE A 446 21.58 -12.52 27.73
N ASP A 447 22.31 -13.27 28.56
CA ASP A 447 22.92 -14.53 28.11
C ASP A 447 21.85 -15.62 28.03
N ILE A 448 21.64 -16.21 26.85
CA ILE A 448 20.58 -17.21 26.64
C ILE A 448 20.87 -18.59 27.24
N ASN A 449 22.08 -18.82 27.75
CA ASN A 449 22.49 -20.10 28.35
C ASN A 449 22.24 -20.15 29.85
N THR A 450 22.27 -18.99 30.49
CA THR A 450 22.09 -18.79 31.93
C THR A 450 20.82 -17.99 32.25
N MET A 451 20.24 -17.33 31.25
CA MET A 451 19.16 -16.34 31.40
C MET A 451 19.52 -15.18 32.35
N SER A 452 20.82 -14.89 32.50
CA SER A 452 21.30 -13.78 33.32
C SER A 452 21.39 -12.48 32.51
N ILE A 453 21.05 -11.35 33.13
CA ILE A 453 21.22 -10.02 32.53
C ILE A 453 22.70 -9.66 32.64
N LEU A 454 23.36 -9.49 31.50
CA LEU A 454 24.77 -9.11 31.40
C LEU A 454 24.95 -7.60 31.49
N ASN A 455 24.16 -6.85 30.71
CA ASN A 455 24.22 -5.40 30.65
C ASN A 455 22.82 -4.79 30.65
N HIS A 456 22.74 -3.57 31.17
CA HIS A 456 21.53 -2.76 31.23
C HIS A 456 21.86 -1.37 30.70
N TYR A 457 21.18 -0.97 29.62
CA TYR A 457 21.35 0.32 28.97
C TYR A 457 20.09 1.17 29.14
N THR A 458 20.27 2.40 29.64
CA THR A 458 19.18 3.35 29.83
C THR A 458 19.58 4.74 29.38
N ASN A 459 18.59 5.53 28.95
CA ASN A 459 18.80 6.89 28.47
C ASN A 459 17.55 7.72 28.72
N LYS A 460 17.71 9.00 29.08
CA LYS A 460 16.61 9.94 29.31
C LYS A 460 15.66 10.14 28.10
N ARG A 461 16.05 9.70 26.91
CA ARG A 461 15.24 9.76 25.69
C ARG A 461 14.41 8.50 25.43
N PHE A 462 14.63 7.42 26.17
CA PHE A 462 13.92 6.17 25.93
C PHE A 462 12.45 6.26 26.32
N ASN A 463 11.57 5.96 25.38
CA ASN A 463 10.13 5.91 25.58
C ASN A 463 9.46 5.02 24.52
N ASP A 464 8.63 4.07 24.94
CA ASP A 464 8.02 3.05 24.09
C ASP A 464 9.05 2.45 23.09
N LEU A 465 10.16 1.91 23.59
CA LEU A 465 11.10 1.20 22.73
C LEU A 465 10.45 -0.07 22.18
N HIS A 466 10.74 -0.42 20.93
CA HIS A 466 10.09 -1.53 20.24
C HIS A 466 11.05 -2.63 19.78
N HIS A 467 12.29 -2.26 19.45
CA HIS A 467 13.33 -3.20 18.99
C HIS A 467 14.73 -2.62 19.18
N VAL A 468 15.74 -3.48 19.19
CA VAL A 468 17.15 -3.11 19.24
C VAL A 468 17.97 -3.98 18.28
N LEU A 469 18.90 -3.36 17.56
CA LEU A 469 19.88 -4.01 16.70
C LEU A 469 21.30 -3.63 17.14
N PRO A 470 22.09 -4.55 17.73
CA PRO A 470 23.50 -4.33 18.01
C PRO A 470 24.33 -4.38 16.73
N LEU A 471 25.18 -3.37 16.51
CA LEU A 471 26.06 -3.30 15.34
C LEU A 471 27.31 -2.47 15.64
N LYS A 472 28.49 -3.07 15.47
CA LYS A 472 29.80 -2.40 15.53
C LYS A 472 30.02 -1.53 16.79
N GLY A 473 29.63 -2.04 17.97
CA GLY A 473 29.81 -1.34 19.25
C GLY A 473 28.73 -0.28 19.56
N ALA A 474 27.65 -0.24 18.78
CA ALA A 474 26.50 0.61 19.05
C ALA A 474 25.18 -0.19 19.01
N LEU A 475 24.17 0.31 19.70
CA LEU A 475 22.80 -0.19 19.68
C LEU A 475 21.92 0.74 18.85
N TYR A 476 21.29 0.21 17.81
CA TYR A 476 20.30 0.90 16.99
C TYR A 476 18.90 0.55 17.48
N ILE A 477 18.26 1.48 18.19
CA ILE A 477 17.06 1.24 18.98
C ILE A 477 15.87 1.92 18.31
N ALA A 478 14.84 1.16 17.96
CA ALA A 478 13.58 1.69 17.46
C ALA A 478 12.80 2.35 18.62
N ASN A 479 12.91 3.68 18.73
CA ASN A 479 12.28 4.48 19.76
C ASN A 479 10.94 5.02 19.22
N THR A 480 9.87 4.24 19.42
CA THR A 480 8.54 4.60 18.93
C THR A 480 8.04 5.89 19.57
N GLY A 481 8.33 6.10 20.85
CA GLY A 481 7.83 7.27 21.58
C GLY A 481 8.33 8.60 21.01
N LEU A 482 9.51 8.59 20.39
CA LEU A 482 10.10 9.78 19.75
C LEU A 482 10.05 9.77 18.22
N ASP A 483 9.40 8.78 17.59
CA ASP A 483 9.38 8.61 16.13
C ASP A 483 10.80 8.67 15.52
N SER A 484 11.74 7.93 16.14
CA SER A 484 13.16 7.93 15.75
C SER A 484 13.85 6.59 15.97
N VAL A 485 15.04 6.43 15.39
CA VAL A 485 16.02 5.43 15.82
C VAL A 485 17.06 6.13 16.71
N GLU A 486 17.26 5.64 17.92
CA GLU A 486 18.35 6.08 18.80
C GLU A 486 19.57 5.18 18.56
N ILE A 487 20.72 5.78 18.31
CA ILE A 487 22.01 5.10 18.22
C ILE A 487 22.73 5.35 19.55
N LEU A 488 22.95 4.31 20.35
CA LEU A 488 23.66 4.38 21.61
C LEU A 488 25.01 3.67 21.49
N ASP A 489 26.11 4.38 21.74
CA ASP A 489 27.44 3.78 21.83
C ASP A 489 27.59 3.01 23.15
N THR A 490 27.95 1.73 23.09
CA THR A 490 27.96 0.86 24.28
C THR A 490 29.15 1.10 25.21
N ALA A 491 30.22 1.76 24.73
CA ALA A 491 31.42 2.02 25.52
C ALA A 491 31.33 3.37 26.26
N THR A 492 30.79 4.39 25.60
CA THR A 492 30.72 5.76 26.10
C THR A 492 29.36 6.10 26.74
N GLY A 493 28.28 5.44 26.31
CA GLY A 493 26.91 5.81 26.64
C GLY A 493 26.40 7.03 25.88
N ASP A 494 27.20 7.59 24.96
CA ASP A 494 26.78 8.67 24.09
C ASP A 494 25.71 8.17 23.12
N SER A 495 24.80 9.07 22.78
CA SER A 495 23.62 8.69 22.00
C SER A 495 23.19 9.76 21.02
N GLN A 496 22.84 9.32 19.81
CA GLN A 496 22.39 10.15 18.72
C GLN A 496 20.98 9.73 18.30
N GLN A 497 20.09 10.72 18.16
CA GLN A 497 18.75 10.51 17.64
C GLN A 497 18.70 10.72 16.13
N ILE A 498 18.10 9.78 15.40
CA ILE A 498 17.82 9.89 13.96
C ILE A 498 16.30 9.84 13.73
N PRO A 499 15.66 10.96 13.40
CA PRO A 499 14.25 10.96 13.00
C PRO A 499 14.01 10.14 11.74
N ILE A 500 12.96 9.33 11.74
CA ILE A 500 12.62 8.40 10.64
C ILE A 500 11.50 8.92 9.73
N VAL A 501 11.02 10.14 10.01
CA VAL A 501 10.08 10.90 9.20
C VAL A 501 10.81 12.09 8.60
N ASN A 502 10.95 12.10 7.27
CA ASN A 502 11.68 13.15 6.57
C ASN A 502 10.99 14.52 6.74
N GLY A 503 11.75 15.51 7.22
CA GLY A 503 11.26 16.87 7.48
C GLY A 503 10.43 17.04 8.75
N ALA A 504 10.28 15.99 9.57
CA ALA A 504 9.73 16.12 10.91
C ALA A 504 10.79 16.70 11.88
N ILE A 505 10.37 17.55 12.79
CA ILE A 505 11.22 18.00 13.90
C ILE A 505 11.28 16.85 14.90
N ALA A 506 12.50 16.42 15.27
CA ALA A 506 12.70 15.44 16.33
C ALA A 506 12.00 15.91 17.61
N ARG A 507 11.38 15.01 18.37
CA ARG A 507 10.86 15.38 19.69
C ARG A 507 12.04 15.71 20.61
N THR A 508 12.27 17.00 20.84
CA THR A 508 13.44 17.47 21.60
C THR A 508 13.20 17.41 23.10
N THR A 509 14.25 17.08 23.86
CA THR A 509 14.24 17.10 25.32
C THR A 509 14.49 18.52 25.81
N ASN A 510 13.48 19.24 26.32
CA ASN A 510 13.71 20.58 26.89
C ASN A 510 14.29 20.56 28.31
N SER A 511 14.20 19.44 29.02
CA SER A 511 14.86 19.13 30.32
C SER A 511 14.26 17.90 31.00
N GLU A 512 13.17 17.35 30.47
CA GLU A 512 12.44 16.22 31.06
C GLU A 512 12.99 14.86 30.60
N ASP A 513 12.96 13.88 31.51
CA ASP A 513 13.26 12.48 31.25
C ASP A 513 12.03 11.78 30.66
N TRP A 514 12.11 11.35 29.40
CA TRP A 514 11.00 10.74 28.68
C TRP A 514 10.58 9.38 29.25
N ARG A 515 11.42 8.72 30.05
CA ARG A 515 11.05 7.47 30.74
C ARG A 515 9.91 7.71 31.74
N SER A 516 9.85 8.92 32.32
CA SER A 516 8.82 9.31 33.29
C SER A 516 7.43 9.55 32.66
N LEU A 517 7.37 9.70 31.33
CA LEU A 517 6.12 9.91 30.60
C LEU A 517 5.47 8.56 30.26
N SER A 518 4.25 8.36 30.77
CA SER A 518 3.48 7.12 30.53
C SER A 518 3.09 6.88 29.08
N THR A 519 3.00 7.94 28.27
CA THR A 519 2.72 7.83 26.84
C THR A 519 3.12 9.09 26.09
N THR A 520 3.53 8.90 24.85
CA THR A 520 3.85 9.95 23.87
C THR A 520 2.92 9.87 22.66
N LYS A 521 1.84 9.08 22.74
CA LYS A 521 0.88 8.92 21.65
C LYS A 521 0.12 10.22 21.35
N PRO A 522 -0.33 10.42 20.10
CA PRO A 522 -0.14 9.53 18.95
C PRO A 522 1.30 9.59 18.38
N HIS A 523 1.71 8.48 17.74
CA HIS A 523 2.97 8.42 16.97
C HIS A 523 2.70 8.85 15.53
N LEU A 524 3.75 9.32 14.84
CA LEU A 524 3.64 9.71 13.43
C LEU A 524 3.87 8.52 12.51
N ALA A 525 4.95 7.78 12.74
CA ALA A 525 5.36 6.69 11.87
C ALA A 525 5.56 5.37 12.62
N HIS A 526 5.66 5.41 13.94
CA HIS A 526 5.76 4.23 14.79
C HIS A 526 6.90 3.30 14.32
N PRO A 527 8.18 3.72 14.45
CA PRO A 527 9.33 2.89 14.10
C PRO A 527 9.35 1.64 14.98
N ASN A 528 9.33 0.46 14.36
CA ASN A 528 8.98 -0.77 15.05
C ASN A 528 10.14 -1.77 15.12
N PHE A 529 10.83 -2.03 14.00
CA PHE A 529 11.86 -3.07 13.94
C PHE A 529 13.07 -2.63 13.12
N CYS A 530 14.26 -2.70 13.71
CA CYS A 530 15.54 -2.40 13.05
C CYS A 530 16.15 -3.68 12.46
N PHE A 531 16.63 -3.62 11.22
CA PHE A 531 17.27 -4.78 10.58
C PHE A 531 18.36 -4.35 9.60
N LEU A 532 19.24 -5.30 9.25
CA LEU A 532 20.27 -5.10 8.24
C LEU A 532 19.79 -5.56 6.86
N LEU A 533 20.05 -4.72 5.87
CA LEU A 533 19.85 -5.05 4.46
C LEU A 533 20.97 -4.40 3.65
N ASN A 534 21.77 -5.23 2.98
CA ASN A 534 22.94 -4.79 2.21
C ASN A 534 23.92 -3.93 3.04
N ASP A 535 24.21 -4.37 4.27
CA ASP A 535 25.09 -3.68 5.24
C ASP A 535 24.60 -2.30 5.71
N GLU A 536 23.39 -1.91 5.32
CA GLU A 536 22.74 -0.69 5.79
C GLU A 536 21.68 -1.03 6.83
N VAL A 537 21.47 -0.12 7.79
CA VAL A 537 20.44 -0.26 8.81
C VAL A 537 19.12 0.29 8.26
N TRP A 538 18.09 -0.52 8.37
CA TRP A 538 16.72 -0.21 7.99
C TRP A 538 15.82 -0.28 9.22
N VAL A 539 14.71 0.45 9.16
CA VAL A 539 13.69 0.44 10.20
C VAL A 539 12.30 0.35 9.59
N THR A 540 11.46 -0.54 10.09
CA THR A 540 10.05 -0.61 9.72
C THR A 540 9.25 0.50 10.38
N ARG A 541 8.34 1.12 9.64
CA ARG A 541 7.43 2.17 10.11
C ARG A 541 6.01 1.61 10.11
N CYS A 542 5.56 1.17 11.28
CA CYS A 542 4.33 0.39 11.46
C CYS A 542 3.11 1.08 10.82
N ASP A 543 2.94 2.38 11.07
CA ASP A 543 1.79 3.16 10.59
C ASP A 543 1.91 3.56 9.12
N PHE A 544 3.14 3.61 8.58
CA PHE A 544 3.38 3.93 7.16
C PHE A 544 3.47 2.68 6.28
N MET A 545 3.44 1.49 6.91
CA MET A 545 3.41 0.17 6.27
C MET A 545 4.58 -0.04 5.29
N ASP A 546 5.77 0.39 5.71
CA ASP A 546 7.00 0.31 4.93
C ASP A 546 8.24 0.09 5.81
N ALA A 547 9.40 -0.01 5.17
CA ALA A 547 10.70 0.14 5.80
C ALA A 547 11.52 1.21 5.06
N VAL A 548 12.35 1.94 5.81
CA VAL A 548 13.28 2.94 5.26
C VAL A 548 14.69 2.70 5.76
N CYS A 549 15.68 3.00 4.93
CA CYS A 549 17.08 3.04 5.35
C CYS A 549 17.32 4.29 6.20
N ILE A 550 18.00 4.14 7.34
CA ILE A 550 18.23 5.27 8.26
C ILE A 550 19.29 6.25 7.75
N SER A 551 20.26 5.76 6.96
CA SER A 551 21.32 6.59 6.35
C SER A 551 20.85 7.26 5.06
N ASP A 552 19.89 6.67 4.36
CA ASP A 552 19.30 7.23 3.15
C ASP A 552 17.78 6.98 3.11
N PRO A 553 16.96 7.88 3.67
CA PRO A 553 15.51 7.72 3.70
C PRO A 553 14.82 7.67 2.33
N ALA A 554 15.54 7.96 1.22
CA ALA A 554 15.01 7.76 -0.12
C ALA A 554 14.95 6.26 -0.49
N LYS A 555 15.82 5.43 0.11
CA LYS A 555 15.74 3.98 0.03
C LYS A 555 14.58 3.50 0.91
N ARG A 556 13.52 3.05 0.26
CA ARG A 556 12.26 2.65 0.89
C ARG A 556 11.77 1.35 0.29
N LEU A 557 11.32 0.45 1.15
CA LEU A 557 10.65 -0.78 0.82
C LEU A 557 9.19 -0.65 1.26
N PHE A 558 8.26 -0.56 0.31
CA PHE A 558 6.83 -0.53 0.65
C PHE A 558 6.33 -1.96 0.88
N ILE A 559 5.74 -2.21 2.05
CA ILE A 559 5.37 -3.56 2.50
C ILE A 559 3.88 -3.83 2.21
N GLY A 560 3.08 -2.80 2.00
CA GLY A 560 1.69 -2.90 1.54
C GLY A 560 0.69 -2.48 2.60
N ASP A 561 -0.39 -3.25 2.76
CA ASP A 561 -1.45 -3.02 3.75
C ASP A 561 -1.20 -3.77 5.08
N GLY A 562 -1.80 -3.23 6.15
CA GLY A 562 -1.74 -3.78 7.52
C GLY A 562 -0.54 -3.26 8.32
N LEU A 563 -0.75 -3.04 9.63
CA LEU A 563 0.30 -2.51 10.50
C LEU A 563 1.47 -3.50 10.59
N VAL A 564 2.62 -3.11 10.05
CA VAL A 564 3.80 -3.99 9.95
C VAL A 564 4.52 -4.06 11.28
N HIS A 565 4.90 -5.27 11.68
CA HIS A 565 5.58 -5.50 12.95
C HIS A 565 7.08 -5.73 12.84
N ASP A 566 7.50 -6.63 11.94
CA ASP A 566 8.85 -7.21 11.94
C ASP A 566 9.67 -6.74 10.71
N GLY A 567 10.89 -7.24 10.55
CA GLY A 567 11.71 -7.06 9.34
C GLY A 567 12.85 -8.07 9.27
N VAL A 568 12.53 -9.36 9.21
CA VAL A 568 13.53 -10.43 9.35
C VAL A 568 14.18 -10.76 8.02
N ALA A 569 15.41 -10.29 7.83
CA ALA A 569 16.19 -10.48 6.61
C ALA A 569 17.13 -11.70 6.73
N THR A 570 16.77 -12.83 6.13
CA THR A 570 17.63 -14.05 6.08
C THR A 570 17.76 -14.61 4.67
N ASP A 571 18.91 -15.20 4.36
CA ASP A 571 19.23 -15.72 3.02
C ASP A 571 18.91 -14.71 1.90
N LYS A 572 18.02 -15.08 0.98
CA LYS A 572 17.58 -14.29 -0.17
C LYS A 572 16.34 -13.45 0.11
N PHE A 573 15.72 -13.55 1.29
CA PHE A 573 14.40 -13.01 1.54
C PHE A 573 14.31 -12.11 2.78
N ILE A 574 13.31 -11.23 2.78
CA ILE A 574 12.91 -10.44 3.93
C ILE A 574 11.48 -10.82 4.29
N TYR A 575 11.25 -11.14 5.55
CA TYR A 575 9.98 -11.62 6.06
C TYR A 575 9.35 -10.57 6.96
N PHE A 576 8.08 -10.29 6.71
CA PHE A 576 7.27 -9.35 7.47
C PHE A 576 6.01 -10.04 7.97
N THR A 577 5.59 -9.70 9.18
CA THR A 577 4.23 -9.93 9.64
C THR A 577 3.49 -8.62 9.76
N THR A 578 2.18 -8.69 9.53
CA THR A 578 1.25 -7.61 9.84
C THR A 578 0.37 -8.05 11.00
N VAL A 579 -0.02 -7.11 11.87
CA VAL A 579 -0.80 -7.44 13.08
C VAL A 579 -2.13 -8.14 12.78
N ASN A 580 -2.67 -7.96 11.57
CA ASN A 580 -3.90 -8.60 11.10
C ASN A 580 -3.68 -9.98 10.45
N GLY A 581 -2.47 -10.54 10.51
CA GLY A 581 -2.22 -11.94 10.15
C GLY A 581 -1.71 -12.19 8.75
N ARG A 582 -1.13 -11.20 8.07
CA ARG A 582 -0.44 -11.43 6.80
C ARG A 582 1.04 -11.66 7.02
N ILE A 583 1.56 -12.70 6.39
CA ILE A 583 2.98 -12.98 6.23
C ILE A 583 3.37 -12.54 4.83
N LYS A 584 4.33 -11.63 4.71
CA LYS A 584 4.80 -11.10 3.43
C LYS A 584 6.28 -11.39 3.26
N VAL A 585 6.64 -11.94 2.11
CA VAL A 585 8.01 -12.36 1.79
C VAL A 585 8.49 -11.55 0.60
N PHE A 586 9.60 -10.85 0.74
CA PHE A 586 10.22 -10.03 -0.30
C PHE A 586 11.57 -10.61 -0.68
N ASP A 587 11.93 -10.51 -1.96
CA ASP A 587 13.31 -10.78 -2.41
C ASP A 587 14.24 -9.64 -1.96
N LYS A 588 15.36 -9.96 -1.31
CA LYS A 588 16.31 -8.96 -0.78
C LYS A 588 16.97 -8.12 -1.87
N LYS A 589 17.17 -8.70 -3.06
CA LYS A 589 17.90 -8.05 -4.15
C LYS A 589 16.98 -7.11 -4.93
N THR A 590 15.79 -7.58 -5.27
CA THR A 590 14.84 -6.80 -6.10
C THR A 590 13.87 -5.98 -5.27
N LEU A 591 13.73 -6.26 -3.97
CA LEU A 591 12.76 -5.63 -3.07
C LEU A 591 11.30 -5.83 -3.53
N THR A 592 11.04 -6.90 -4.29
CA THR A 592 9.71 -7.24 -4.79
C THR A 592 9.08 -8.31 -3.92
N LEU A 593 7.77 -8.21 -3.68
CA LEU A 593 6.98 -9.24 -3.01
C LEU A 593 7.00 -10.53 -3.82
N THR A 594 7.39 -11.64 -3.18
CA THR A 594 7.49 -12.98 -3.80
C THR A 594 6.41 -13.94 -3.31
N SER A 595 5.98 -13.81 -2.06
CA SER A 595 4.88 -14.60 -1.50
C SER A 595 4.13 -13.80 -0.44
N GLU A 596 2.83 -14.05 -0.34
CA GLU A 596 1.96 -13.52 0.71
C GLU A 596 1.03 -14.64 1.19
N VAL A 597 0.93 -14.78 2.51
CA VAL A 597 -0.01 -15.70 3.16
C VAL A 597 -0.89 -14.89 4.10
N ASP A 598 -2.21 -15.02 3.94
CA ASP A 598 -3.19 -14.43 4.85
C ASP A 598 -3.70 -15.50 5.82
N LEU A 599 -3.23 -15.45 7.07
CA LEU A 599 -3.61 -16.38 8.13
C LEU A 599 -5.09 -16.29 8.48
N THR A 600 -5.75 -15.15 8.22
CA THR A 600 -7.19 -15.03 8.45
C THR A 600 -8.00 -15.85 7.46
N ILE A 601 -7.42 -16.20 6.31
CA ILE A 601 -8.04 -17.04 5.28
C ILE A 601 -7.71 -18.51 5.53
N ILE A 602 -6.43 -18.83 5.75
CA ILE A 602 -5.98 -20.23 5.81
C ILE A 602 -6.16 -20.85 7.19
N ALA A 603 -6.29 -20.03 8.23
CA ALA A 603 -6.48 -20.48 9.60
C ALA A 603 -7.38 -19.49 10.40
N PRO A 604 -8.65 -19.28 9.95
CA PRO A 604 -9.58 -18.29 10.53
C PRO A 604 -9.92 -18.54 12.00
N GLN A 605 -9.62 -19.74 12.51
CA GLN A 605 -9.76 -20.07 13.91
C GLN A 605 -8.76 -19.32 14.80
N TRP A 606 -7.64 -18.83 14.26
CA TRP A 606 -6.65 -18.04 14.99
C TRP A 606 -6.94 -16.55 14.85
N LYS A 607 -7.33 -15.92 15.95
CA LYS A 607 -7.67 -14.51 16.07
C LYS A 607 -6.81 -13.90 17.16
N GLY A 608 -5.94 -12.97 16.76
CA GLY A 608 -4.96 -12.37 17.64
C GLY A 608 -4.17 -11.29 16.91
N TRP A 609 -3.15 -10.76 17.58
CA TRP A 609 -2.15 -9.94 16.90
C TRP A 609 -0.96 -10.81 16.51
N PHE A 610 -0.72 -10.92 15.20
CA PHE A 610 0.36 -11.71 14.65
C PHE A 610 1.64 -10.87 14.59
N ARG A 611 2.68 -11.33 15.27
CA ARG A 611 3.93 -10.58 15.53
C ARG A 611 5.05 -11.56 15.84
N GLY A 612 6.28 -11.22 15.45
CA GLY A 612 7.43 -12.09 15.64
C GLY A 612 7.42 -13.24 14.64
N ILE A 613 8.28 -13.15 13.65
CA ILE A 613 8.48 -14.16 12.61
C ILE A 613 9.91 -14.67 12.62
N THR A 614 10.09 -15.97 12.45
CA THR A 614 11.41 -16.56 12.22
C THR A 614 11.31 -17.65 11.16
N PRO A 615 12.02 -17.49 10.02
CA PRO A 615 12.20 -18.57 9.06
C PRO A 615 13.08 -19.66 9.66
N ILE A 616 12.59 -20.91 9.66
CA ILE A 616 13.31 -22.06 10.25
C ILE A 616 13.79 -23.08 9.19
N ALA A 617 13.21 -23.02 7.99
CA ALA A 617 13.60 -23.81 6.83
C ALA A 617 13.09 -23.14 5.54
N SER A 618 13.46 -23.70 4.39
CA SER A 618 13.01 -23.20 3.08
C SER A 618 11.49 -23.19 2.98
N GLY A 619 10.90 -21.99 2.96
CA GLY A 619 9.46 -21.81 2.89
C GLY A 619 8.70 -22.02 4.20
N GLN A 620 9.36 -22.30 5.31
CA GLN A 620 8.71 -22.52 6.60
C GLN A 620 9.10 -21.44 7.60
N VAL A 621 8.09 -20.84 8.21
CA VAL A 621 8.24 -19.75 9.17
C VAL A 621 7.44 -20.05 10.43
N LEU A 622 8.02 -19.74 11.58
CA LEU A 622 7.31 -19.65 12.84
C LEU A 622 6.77 -18.23 13.01
N VAL A 623 5.52 -18.10 13.44
CA VAL A 623 4.84 -16.82 13.69
C VAL A 623 4.20 -16.84 15.06
N GLY A 624 4.49 -15.82 15.87
CA GLY A 624 3.82 -15.59 17.15
C GLY A 624 2.45 -14.96 16.97
N MET A 625 1.49 -15.37 17.79
CA MET A 625 0.17 -14.76 17.92
C MET A 625 -0.07 -14.38 19.38
N SER A 626 -0.27 -13.10 19.64
CA SER A 626 -0.66 -12.60 20.96
C SER A 626 -2.17 -12.79 21.20
N GLN A 627 -2.53 -13.01 22.45
CA GLN A 627 -3.92 -13.12 22.90
C GLN A 627 -4.70 -11.82 22.66
N THR A 628 -5.94 -11.93 22.18
CA THR A 628 -6.86 -10.79 22.07
C THR A 628 -7.35 -10.34 23.44
N ARG A 629 -7.46 -9.03 23.65
CA ARG A 629 -7.91 -8.43 24.90
C ARG A 629 -9.41 -8.13 24.86
N ASN A 630 -10.06 -8.13 26.02
CA ASN A 630 -11.44 -7.64 26.13
C ASN A 630 -11.51 -6.16 25.71
N SER A 631 -12.22 -5.88 24.62
CA SER A 631 -12.63 -4.52 24.27
C SER A 631 -14.09 -4.33 24.69
N LYS A 632 -14.46 -3.13 25.15
CA LYS A 632 -15.85 -2.79 25.54
C LYS A 632 -16.89 -2.97 24.41
N ARG A 633 -16.50 -3.40 23.20
CA ARG A 633 -17.36 -3.42 22.01
C ARG A 633 -17.58 -4.78 21.35
N LEU A 634 -16.86 -5.86 21.71
CA LEU A 634 -17.09 -7.20 21.12
C LEU A 634 -16.65 -8.32 22.07
N SER A 635 -17.58 -9.21 22.44
CA SER A 635 -17.32 -10.46 23.15
C SER A 635 -17.02 -11.58 22.13
N SER A 636 -15.76 -11.74 21.75
CA SER A 636 -15.27 -13.00 21.15
C SER A 636 -14.68 -13.88 22.26
N PRO A 637 -14.75 -15.22 22.16
CA PRO A 637 -14.06 -16.09 23.11
C PRO A 637 -12.56 -15.75 23.14
N ILE A 638 -12.02 -15.53 24.34
CA ILE A 638 -10.62 -15.16 24.55
C ILE A 638 -9.74 -16.31 24.06
N GLN A 639 -9.01 -16.08 22.97
CA GLN A 639 -8.08 -17.06 22.44
C GLN A 639 -6.70 -16.87 23.06
N GLN A 640 -6.14 -17.95 23.60
CA GLN A 640 -4.78 -17.94 24.12
C GLN A 640 -3.77 -17.60 23.01
N SER A 641 -2.66 -17.00 23.39
CA SER A 641 -1.51 -16.82 22.50
C SER A 641 -1.02 -18.16 21.96
N ALA A 642 -0.42 -18.12 20.77
CA ALA A 642 0.06 -19.32 20.09
C ALA A 642 1.32 -19.05 19.26
N LEU A 643 2.09 -20.12 19.05
CA LEU A 643 3.15 -20.20 18.07
C LEU A 643 2.62 -21.01 16.88
N LEU A 644 2.71 -20.47 15.67
CA LEU A 644 2.22 -21.13 14.46
C LEU A 644 3.39 -21.44 13.53
N LEU A 645 3.52 -22.70 13.12
CA LEU A 645 4.38 -23.08 12.01
C LEU A 645 3.60 -22.99 10.71
N VAL A 646 4.08 -22.15 9.80
CA VAL A 646 3.41 -21.86 8.54
C VAL A 646 4.35 -22.15 7.37
N ASP A 647 3.85 -22.88 6.39
CA ASP A 647 4.52 -23.03 5.10
C ASP A 647 4.00 -21.96 4.13
N VAL A 648 4.88 -21.02 3.76
CA VAL A 648 4.54 -19.84 2.95
C VAL A 648 4.35 -20.15 1.47
N PHE A 649 4.73 -21.34 1.00
CA PHE A 649 4.56 -21.75 -0.40
C PHE A 649 3.27 -22.52 -0.62
N THR A 650 2.89 -23.36 0.34
CA THR A 650 1.64 -24.13 0.32
C THR A 650 0.49 -23.39 0.99
N ALA A 651 0.77 -22.30 1.72
CA ALA A 651 -0.19 -21.51 2.49
C ALA A 651 -0.96 -22.39 3.48
N GLN A 652 -0.22 -23.14 4.29
CA GLN A 652 -0.78 -24.02 5.32
C GLN A 652 -0.14 -23.75 6.67
N VAL A 653 -0.96 -23.78 7.73
CA VAL A 653 -0.45 -23.93 9.09
C VAL A 653 -0.17 -25.42 9.29
N ILE A 654 1.10 -25.77 9.40
CA ILE A 654 1.56 -27.16 9.57
C ILE A 654 1.26 -27.62 11.00
N GLN A 655 1.59 -26.77 11.97
CA GLN A 655 1.48 -27.08 13.38
C GLN A 655 1.30 -25.80 14.20
N SER A 656 0.74 -25.94 15.40
CA SER A 656 0.56 -24.83 16.34
C SER A 656 0.82 -25.29 17.76
N TRP A 657 1.34 -24.40 18.60
CA TRP A 657 1.55 -24.64 20.02
C TRP A 657 0.95 -23.51 20.85
N PRO A 658 0.24 -23.79 21.95
CA PRO A 658 -0.24 -22.75 22.84
C PRO A 658 0.95 -22.12 23.58
N LEU A 659 1.07 -20.79 23.53
CA LEU A 659 2.09 -20.07 24.30
C LEU A 659 1.57 -19.61 25.66
N GLY A 660 0.25 -19.52 25.81
CA GLY A 660 -0.40 -19.15 27.09
C GLY A 660 -0.07 -20.13 28.23
N THR A 661 0.22 -21.40 27.92
CA THR A 661 0.67 -22.40 28.92
C THR A 661 2.01 -22.05 29.55
N PHE A 662 2.82 -21.20 28.91
CA PHE A 662 4.09 -20.70 29.43
C PHE A 662 3.95 -19.30 30.08
N GLY A 663 2.74 -18.74 30.15
CA GLY A 663 2.46 -17.41 30.70
C GLY A 663 2.74 -16.24 29.75
N LEU A 664 2.98 -16.51 28.47
CA LEU A 664 3.18 -15.50 27.42
C LEU A 664 1.84 -15.06 26.84
N ASP A 665 1.17 -14.04 27.37
CA ASP A 665 -0.09 -13.56 26.81
C ASP A 665 0.13 -12.64 25.60
N ALA A 666 1.23 -11.88 25.63
CA ALA A 666 1.73 -11.11 24.50
C ALA A 666 3.05 -11.71 24.01
N VAL A 667 3.22 -11.71 22.68
CA VAL A 667 4.39 -12.22 21.97
C VAL A 667 4.88 -11.12 21.03
N PHE A 668 6.19 -10.82 21.10
CA PHE A 668 6.81 -9.78 20.30
C PHE A 668 7.98 -10.27 19.45
N SER A 669 8.63 -11.38 19.83
CA SER A 669 9.59 -12.04 18.96
C SER A 669 9.59 -13.55 19.13
N VAL A 670 9.95 -14.22 18.05
CA VAL A 670 10.30 -15.63 17.98
C VAL A 670 11.65 -15.63 17.28
N LEU A 671 12.69 -16.15 17.92
CA LEU A 671 14.07 -16.11 17.42
C LEU A 671 14.64 -17.53 17.44
N GLU A 672 15.25 -17.99 16.35
CA GLU A 672 15.96 -19.26 16.34
C GLU A 672 17.30 -19.12 17.04
N VAL A 673 17.61 -20.05 17.95
CA VAL A 673 18.93 -20.14 18.57
C VAL A 673 19.86 -20.87 17.60
N PRO A 674 20.95 -20.23 17.13
CA PRO A 674 21.91 -20.89 16.25
C PRO A 674 22.51 -22.12 16.94
N LYS A 675 22.66 -23.23 16.22
CA LYS A 675 23.47 -24.35 16.69
C LYS A 675 24.93 -23.89 16.74
N GLN A 676 25.57 -24.04 17.90
CA GLN A 676 26.99 -23.75 18.09
C GLN A 676 27.88 -24.73 17.33
#